data_AF-L7JV51-F1
#
_entry.id   AF-L7JV51-F1
#
_cell.length_a   1.000
_cell.length_b   1.000
_cell.length_c   1.000
_cell.angle_alpha   90.00
_cell.angle_beta   90.00
_cell.angle_gamma   90.00
#
_symmetry.space_group_name_H-M   'P 1'
#
loop_
_entity.id
_entity.type
_entity.pdbx_description
1 polymer ?
#
loop_
_entity_poly.entity_id
_entity_poly.type
_entity_poly.pdbx_seq_one_letter_code
_entity_poly.pdbx_strand_id
1 'polypeptide(L)'
;MLAFAHSMKHYVYEYIKITIKYILVFALTQNTPVNEYLVFNNLCDTGLENFLRTCESTQIASSASRVLNMAEMSEPVADGIKGIGKAIQKHFTCYTNEIFGLEENRCESYHDFIAANINDMAFTIINVPLSMSLFKKISNLEQDTVTNFTFEEIYDMFVHLFPFRDKQGLCCLAVGLHLQNNQNLMEELKDCYIEKDKTDFDEKIRYLSACILNDKMGPENFVIMLNTNVTFRLTEDCEEVLASHHNSTFTDITQNMNFIDFSIGFILTYVYIDHNSLMIHADAVIKKLIDDDICYPLTLHIHNMYNTSSNDYNNERSYSSEIESLLYYINYVYELTNTMERRMVNLILELRGFKMKFDPSYFDSIPTHSTIECVDCSHMFLVSIPCDRIKITAKYLDSSYKTIEQICICVEEAYYTDSVFVNNLAFIGRHKRVDIRSSTINDALIFSPNSDCNYINLIAVEGIVCLSGIAGFKEMWLFKNADAGRLLYEKKGPGQSLFKLENAGVYGTISIGIDIGTVILRNIMLKPGEKIILSNANRHVEIIKAYGLFDMRAYLGVEQFVNRDVSIKIIAAQEKTSKLSQIELKNMNFESNVVLEDVFERVSLKNIKLRDNTSLRLNSSCKELVINECQGLIDLSAVGKLDKIEMTLHFQRNAIFTSKGPMHVRHLHLIQVYQTAEEIEFSLPDFVGIEHMQISSDDAYDHVKDVKRYNEQAETFFEHENLKDSPVPLSYEQKSERLSGHIKLSNYINSHWSKLVQVSAKELDLAGIVVMRENWKSLKELVNLRSLKICVENLHAELFEYLPPSIRLLELSCMITRDKNRHITVKHSPLGCTSLPNLRVLIVEADYLPLLRSLSTLLPSLSTIQVRITSVKIKHSLTTENKLKIRRLYIYDKNERERLQYLGKIMRDKKIVAFVEMLAEHIDFNALDYLGIISDRRLIVLNPITYEVLNKRLLHIPASPRSV
;
A
#
# COMPACT_ATOMS: atom_id res chain seq x y z
N MET A 1 0.56 5.15 13.48
CA MET A 1 1.95 5.60 13.79
C MET A 1 2.89 4.43 14.15
N LEU A 2 2.44 3.39 14.87
CA LEU A 2 3.21 2.16 15.11
C LEU A 2 3.60 1.38 13.83
N ALA A 3 2.76 1.44 12.78
CA ALA A 3 3.07 0.84 11.47
C ALA A 3 4.30 1.44 10.76
N PHE A 4 4.71 2.68 11.08
CA PHE A 4 5.86 3.34 10.43
C PHE A 4 7.22 2.88 10.96
N ALA A 5 7.31 2.48 12.24
CA ALA A 5 8.57 2.00 12.84
C ALA A 5 8.88 0.53 12.47
N HIS A 6 7.94 -0.17 11.83
CA HIS A 6 8.11 -1.58 11.44
C HIS A 6 8.81 -1.78 10.08
N SER A 7 8.78 -0.79 9.18
CA SER A 7 9.20 -0.97 7.78
C SER A 7 10.71 -1.19 7.57
N MET A 8 11.60 -0.66 8.43
CA MET A 8 13.06 -0.90 8.29
C MET A 8 13.67 -1.87 9.29
N LYS A 9 13.00 -2.11 10.42
CA LYS A 9 13.10 -3.42 11.09
C LYS A 9 12.75 -4.54 10.10
N HIS A 10 12.02 -4.29 9.03
CA HIS A 10 11.85 -5.28 7.99
C HIS A 10 13.18 -5.55 7.25
N TYR A 11 13.95 -4.56 6.79
CA TYR A 11 15.10 -4.79 5.89
C TYR A 11 16.29 -5.61 6.44
N VAL A 12 16.75 -5.37 7.69
CA VAL A 12 17.83 -6.20 8.28
C VAL A 12 17.33 -7.61 8.57
N TYR A 13 16.04 -7.76 8.90
CA TYR A 13 15.46 -9.08 9.14
C TYR A 13 15.17 -9.79 7.83
N GLU A 14 14.65 -9.11 6.82
CA GLU A 14 14.52 -9.58 5.44
C GLU A 14 15.89 -10.00 4.92
N TYR A 15 16.96 -9.24 5.12
CA TYR A 15 18.30 -9.67 4.70
C TYR A 15 18.66 -11.10 5.16
N ILE A 16 18.11 -11.54 6.31
CA ILE A 16 18.35 -12.86 6.94
C ILE A 16 17.20 -13.85 6.73
N LYS A 17 15.95 -13.35 6.64
CA LYS A 17 14.73 -14.12 6.35
C LYS A 17 14.64 -14.50 4.89
N ILE A 18 15.26 -13.72 4.01
CA ILE A 18 15.35 -13.97 2.58
C ILE A 18 16.17 -15.23 2.40
N THR A 19 15.44 -16.33 2.34
CA THR A 19 15.93 -17.60 1.86
C THR A 19 16.25 -17.52 0.37
N ILE A 20 15.79 -16.49 -0.38
CA ILE A 20 15.89 -16.43 -1.84
C ILE A 20 16.44 -15.07 -2.31
N LYS A 21 17.67 -15.00 -2.83
CA LYS A 21 18.17 -13.81 -3.53
C LYS A 21 17.71 -13.81 -4.98
N TYR A 22 17.30 -12.66 -5.51
CA TYR A 22 16.98 -12.50 -6.92
C TYR A 22 18.21 -12.00 -7.67
N ILE A 23 18.68 -12.75 -8.66
CA ILE A 23 19.79 -12.36 -9.54
C ILE A 23 19.18 -11.98 -10.88
N LEU A 24 19.15 -10.69 -11.17
CA LEU A 24 18.70 -10.14 -12.43
C LEU A 24 19.86 -10.17 -13.43
N VAL A 25 19.76 -10.97 -14.48
CA VAL A 25 20.80 -11.11 -15.52
C VAL A 25 20.33 -10.37 -16.77
N PHE A 26 21.04 -9.32 -17.16
CA PHE A 26 20.62 -8.39 -18.21
C PHE A 26 21.07 -8.84 -19.59
N ALA A 27 20.36 -8.38 -20.63
CA ALA A 27 20.71 -8.65 -22.01
C ALA A 27 22.08 -8.03 -22.37
N LEU A 28 22.88 -8.78 -23.15
CA LEU A 28 24.18 -8.32 -23.63
C LEU A 28 24.01 -7.12 -24.56
N THR A 29 24.80 -6.07 -24.33
CA THR A 29 24.94 -4.98 -25.31
C THR A 29 26.06 -5.34 -26.28
N GLN A 30 26.04 -4.82 -27.51
CA GLN A 30 27.07 -5.09 -28.53
C GLN A 30 28.51 -4.80 -28.04
N ASN A 31 28.64 -3.99 -26.98
CA ASN A 31 29.91 -3.55 -26.42
C ASN A 31 30.35 -4.32 -25.16
N THR A 32 29.52 -5.21 -24.61
CA THR A 32 29.82 -5.93 -23.36
C THR A 32 29.85 -7.44 -23.62
N PRO A 33 31.01 -8.13 -23.53
CA PRO A 33 31.11 -9.56 -23.79
C PRO A 33 30.65 -10.44 -22.61
N VAL A 34 30.28 -9.83 -21.47
CA VAL A 34 29.90 -10.53 -20.22
C VAL A 34 28.52 -10.08 -19.80
N ASN A 35 27.68 -11.04 -19.37
CA ASN A 35 26.35 -10.77 -18.85
C ASN A 35 26.45 -9.88 -17.62
N GLU A 36 25.89 -8.67 -17.72
CA GLU A 36 25.73 -7.80 -16.57
C GLU A 36 24.65 -8.40 -15.66
N TYR A 37 24.84 -8.31 -14.34
CA TYR A 37 23.82 -8.77 -13.40
C TYR A 37 23.72 -7.84 -12.19
N LEU A 38 22.52 -7.81 -11.61
CA LEU A 38 22.20 -7.13 -10.35
C LEU A 38 21.62 -8.15 -9.39
N VAL A 39 21.88 -7.98 -8.09
CA VAL A 39 21.33 -8.88 -7.07
C VAL A 39 20.43 -8.10 -6.13
N PHE A 40 19.18 -8.53 -6.04
CA PHE A 40 18.15 -7.94 -5.21
C PHE A 40 17.69 -8.90 -4.11
N ASN A 41 17.31 -8.29 -3.01
CA ASN A 41 16.67 -8.96 -1.88
C ASN A 41 15.16 -9.11 -2.11
N ASN A 42 14.55 -8.05 -2.64
CA ASN A 42 13.14 -7.97 -2.92
C ASN A 42 12.95 -7.28 -4.28
N LEU A 43 12.09 -7.84 -5.14
CA LEU A 43 11.77 -7.25 -6.44
C LEU A 43 11.02 -5.92 -6.28
N CYS A 44 10.26 -5.71 -5.20
CA CYS A 44 9.58 -4.43 -4.93
C CYS A 44 10.55 -3.24 -4.89
N ASP A 45 11.79 -3.45 -4.43
CA ASP A 45 12.79 -2.38 -4.30
C ASP A 45 13.19 -1.77 -5.65
N THR A 46 12.89 -2.46 -6.76
CA THR A 46 13.17 -1.97 -8.12
C THR A 46 12.10 -1.01 -8.65
N GLY A 47 10.91 -0.99 -8.03
CA GLY A 47 9.71 -0.37 -8.58
C GLY A 47 9.18 -1.05 -9.86
N LEU A 48 9.73 -2.22 -10.23
CA LEU A 48 9.43 -2.99 -11.45
C LEU A 48 9.04 -4.44 -11.13
N GLU A 49 8.30 -4.64 -10.04
CA GLU A 49 8.01 -5.98 -9.52
C GLU A 49 7.19 -6.84 -10.50
N ASN A 50 6.14 -6.29 -11.11
CA ASN A 50 5.25 -7.06 -11.98
C ASN A 50 5.97 -7.51 -13.26
N PHE A 51 6.81 -6.64 -13.82
CA PHE A 51 7.69 -6.94 -14.94
C PHE A 51 8.65 -8.09 -14.60
N LEU A 52 9.34 -7.99 -13.45
CA LEU A 52 10.33 -8.99 -13.04
C LEU A 52 9.70 -10.34 -12.70
N ARG A 53 8.53 -10.35 -12.03
CA ARG A 53 7.76 -11.59 -11.79
C ARG A 53 7.28 -12.23 -13.08
N THR A 54 6.92 -11.44 -14.08
CA THR A 54 6.54 -11.99 -15.38
C THR A 54 7.76 -12.61 -16.08
N CYS A 55 8.91 -11.93 -16.07
CA CYS A 55 10.17 -12.49 -16.58
C CYS A 55 10.52 -13.82 -15.90
N GLU A 56 10.35 -13.92 -14.58
CA GLU A 56 10.53 -15.18 -13.84
C GLU A 56 9.58 -16.28 -14.34
N SER A 57 8.28 -15.98 -14.49
CA SER A 57 7.27 -16.96 -14.91
C SER A 57 7.45 -17.48 -16.34
N THR A 58 7.85 -16.60 -17.28
CA THR A 58 8.05 -16.98 -18.69
C THR A 58 9.30 -17.83 -18.87
N GLN A 59 10.31 -17.64 -18.02
CA GLN A 59 11.48 -18.51 -17.97
C GLN A 59 11.13 -19.91 -17.48
N ILE A 60 10.25 -20.05 -16.49
CA ILE A 60 9.79 -21.35 -16.00
C ILE A 60 9.03 -22.12 -17.10
N ALA A 61 8.27 -21.41 -17.95
CA ALA A 61 7.54 -22.01 -19.06
C ALA A 61 8.46 -22.49 -20.20
N SER A 62 9.59 -21.83 -20.45
CA SER A 62 10.59 -22.26 -21.45
C SER A 62 11.58 -23.29 -20.91
N SER A 63 11.68 -23.43 -19.58
CA SER A 63 12.56 -24.36 -18.88
C SER A 63 11.80 -25.48 -18.19
N ALA A 64 11.10 -26.32 -18.98
CA ALA A 64 10.64 -27.62 -18.49
C ALA A 64 11.84 -28.46 -17.99
N SER A 65 12.08 -28.36 -16.68
CA SER A 65 12.93 -29.18 -15.83
C SER A 65 14.34 -29.50 -16.36
N ARG A 66 15.19 -28.49 -16.52
CA ARG A 66 16.63 -28.66 -16.24
C ARG A 66 16.87 -28.33 -14.77
N VAL A 67 16.63 -29.32 -13.89
CA VAL A 67 17.32 -29.34 -12.59
C VAL A 67 18.81 -29.30 -12.94
N LEU A 68 19.45 -28.17 -12.66
CA LEU A 68 20.90 -28.01 -12.78
C LEU A 68 21.55 -28.98 -11.79
N ASN A 69 21.75 -30.22 -12.22
CA ASN A 69 22.75 -31.10 -11.64
C ASN A 69 24.10 -30.46 -11.96
N MET A 70 24.63 -29.65 -11.05
CA MET A 70 26.00 -29.14 -11.08
C MET A 70 27.01 -30.28 -10.82
N ALA A 71 26.94 -31.34 -11.62
CA ALA A 71 27.95 -32.40 -11.62
C ALA A 71 28.88 -32.17 -12.82
N GLU A 72 30.16 -31.95 -12.49
CA GLU A 72 31.33 -32.02 -13.37
C GLU A 72 31.42 -30.91 -14.44
N MET A 73 31.77 -29.69 -14.00
CA MET A 73 32.53 -28.79 -14.88
C MET A 73 33.97 -29.30 -14.98
N SER A 74 34.28 -29.92 -16.12
CA SER A 74 35.63 -30.27 -16.54
C SER A 74 36.48 -29.01 -16.68
N GLU A 75 37.65 -29.01 -16.03
CA GLU A 75 38.67 -27.96 -16.13
C GLU A 75 39.01 -27.65 -17.61
N PRO A 76 38.95 -26.39 -18.05
CA PRO A 76 39.49 -26.02 -19.34
C PRO A 76 41.02 -26.03 -19.26
N VAL A 77 41.63 -26.95 -19.99
CA VAL A 77 43.08 -27.01 -20.24
C VAL A 77 43.49 -25.71 -20.93
N ALA A 78 44.19 -24.85 -20.17
CA ALA A 78 44.71 -23.59 -20.67
C ALA A 78 45.96 -23.83 -21.53
N ASP A 79 45.80 -23.77 -22.85
CA ASP A 79 46.94 -23.68 -23.77
C ASP A 79 47.34 -22.22 -24.00
N GLY A 80 48.64 -21.98 -23.84
CA GLY A 80 49.22 -20.66 -23.65
C GLY A 80 49.22 -19.78 -24.89
N ILE A 81 48.62 -18.60 -24.77
CA ILE A 81 48.92 -17.46 -25.64
C ILE A 81 49.39 -16.31 -24.75
N LYS A 82 50.71 -16.16 -24.66
CA LYS A 82 51.37 -14.96 -24.12
C LYS A 82 51.50 -13.93 -25.23
N GLY A 83 50.86 -12.77 -25.07
CA GLY A 83 51.29 -11.56 -25.75
C GLY A 83 50.16 -10.66 -26.24
N ILE A 84 49.91 -9.59 -25.48
CA ILE A 84 49.69 -8.19 -25.87
C ILE A 84 48.81 -7.56 -24.78
N GLY A 85 49.43 -6.77 -23.91
CA GLY A 85 48.76 -6.00 -22.87
C GLY A 85 47.95 -4.86 -23.48
N LYS A 86 46.72 -5.17 -23.92
CA LYS A 86 45.67 -4.16 -23.96
C LYS A 86 45.08 -4.07 -22.56
N ALA A 87 44.99 -2.86 -22.03
CA ALA A 87 44.25 -2.57 -20.80
C ALA A 87 42.78 -2.95 -21.04
N ILE A 88 42.44 -4.21 -20.76
CA ILE A 88 41.06 -4.67 -20.69
C ILE A 88 40.48 -3.93 -19.49
N GLN A 89 39.68 -2.90 -19.77
CA GLN A 89 38.78 -2.31 -18.79
C GLN A 89 37.96 -3.48 -18.24
N LYS A 90 38.32 -3.95 -17.04
CA LYS A 90 37.57 -4.99 -16.35
C LYS A 90 36.19 -4.39 -16.12
N HIS A 91 35.21 -4.84 -16.90
CA HIS A 91 33.82 -4.48 -16.70
C HIS A 91 33.40 -5.11 -15.37
N PHE A 92 33.20 -4.26 -14.36
CA PHE A 92 32.88 -4.69 -13.01
C PHE A 92 31.37 -4.65 -12.78
N THR A 93 30.92 -5.69 -12.10
CA THR A 93 29.54 -5.94 -11.73
C THR A 93 29.11 -5.09 -10.54
N CYS A 94 27.83 -4.71 -10.51
CA CYS A 94 27.28 -3.83 -9.48
C CYS A 94 26.27 -4.60 -8.62
N TYR A 95 26.61 -4.87 -7.35
CA TYR A 95 25.64 -5.36 -6.38
C TYR A 95 24.70 -4.20 -6.01
N THR A 96 23.58 -4.04 -6.72
CA THR A 96 22.55 -3.03 -6.37
C THR A 96 21.58 -3.58 -5.34
N ASN A 97 22.10 -3.95 -4.18
CA ASN A 97 21.27 -3.82 -3.00
C ASN A 97 21.54 -2.41 -2.49
N GLU A 98 20.64 -1.50 -2.80
CA GLU A 98 20.76 -0.07 -2.52
C GLU A 98 21.07 0.21 -1.04
N ILE A 99 20.65 -0.68 -0.14
CA ILE A 99 20.94 -0.60 1.30
C ILE A 99 22.33 -1.16 1.68
N PHE A 100 22.97 -1.99 0.87
CA PHE A 100 24.22 -2.69 1.20
C PHE A 100 25.39 -2.41 0.22
N GLY A 101 25.20 -1.52 -0.76
CA GLY A 101 26.13 -1.25 -1.86
C GLY A 101 27.43 -0.52 -1.51
N LEU A 102 28.26 -1.05 -0.61
CA LEU A 102 29.69 -0.67 -0.53
C LEU A 102 30.66 -1.83 -0.69
N GLU A 103 30.23 -3.09 -0.53
CA GLU A 103 31.02 -4.18 -1.08
C GLU A 103 30.59 -4.39 -2.53
N GLU A 104 31.33 -3.78 -3.45
CA GLU A 104 31.61 -4.47 -4.70
C GLU A 104 32.36 -5.76 -4.33
N ASN A 105 31.66 -6.79 -3.84
CA ASN A 105 32.17 -8.14 -3.99
C ASN A 105 32.18 -8.37 -5.49
N ARG A 106 33.33 -8.04 -6.09
CA ARG A 106 33.61 -8.12 -7.52
C ARG A 106 33.70 -9.59 -7.90
N CYS A 107 32.55 -10.25 -7.90
CA CYS A 107 32.39 -11.55 -8.52
C CYS A 107 32.39 -11.31 -10.04
N GLU A 108 33.36 -11.90 -10.74
CA GLU A 108 33.49 -11.78 -12.19
C GLU A 108 32.24 -12.30 -12.91
N SER A 109 31.55 -13.29 -12.32
CA SER A 109 30.27 -13.79 -12.78
C SER A 109 29.24 -13.96 -11.64
N TYR A 110 27.95 -14.05 -11.98
CA TYR A 110 26.92 -14.37 -10.99
C TYR A 110 27.00 -15.83 -10.50
N HIS A 111 27.68 -16.70 -11.26
CA HIS A 111 27.97 -18.08 -10.82
C HIS A 111 28.95 -18.09 -9.65
N ASP A 112 29.97 -17.23 -9.68
CA ASP A 112 30.90 -17.08 -8.56
C ASP A 112 30.17 -16.56 -7.32
N PHE A 113 29.21 -15.64 -7.52
CA PHE A 113 28.35 -15.14 -6.45
C PHE A 113 27.49 -16.26 -5.85
N ILE A 114 26.84 -17.09 -6.67
CA ILE A 114 26.07 -18.25 -6.20
C ILE A 114 26.99 -19.23 -5.47
N ALA A 115 28.12 -19.63 -6.05
CA ALA A 115 29.05 -20.58 -5.45
C ALA A 115 29.57 -20.11 -4.09
N ALA A 116 29.85 -18.82 -3.95
CA ALA A 116 30.27 -18.22 -2.68
C ALA A 116 29.18 -18.20 -1.59
N ASN A 117 27.89 -18.36 -1.96
CA ASN A 117 26.75 -18.18 -1.06
C ASN A 117 25.74 -19.36 -1.07
N ILE A 118 26.00 -20.45 -1.80
CA ILE A 118 25.06 -21.56 -2.04
C ILE A 118 24.66 -22.32 -0.78
N ASN A 119 25.54 -22.35 0.22
CA ASN A 119 25.27 -23.06 1.48
C ASN A 119 24.27 -22.30 2.38
N ASP A 120 24.02 -21.03 2.08
CA ASP A 120 23.35 -20.11 3.00
C ASP A 120 22.04 -19.56 2.47
N MET A 121 21.90 -19.50 1.14
CA MET A 121 20.80 -18.85 0.44
C MET A 121 20.38 -19.71 -0.76
N ALA A 122 19.08 -19.72 -1.05
CA ALA A 122 18.58 -20.07 -2.37
C ALA A 122 18.65 -18.83 -3.28
N PHE A 123 18.62 -19.08 -4.58
CA PHE A 123 18.70 -18.04 -5.60
C PHE A 123 17.59 -18.26 -6.62
N THR A 124 16.96 -17.16 -7.02
CA THR A 124 16.11 -17.08 -8.20
C THR A 124 16.86 -16.25 -9.23
N ILE A 125 17.18 -16.84 -10.37
CA ILE A 125 17.80 -16.13 -11.48
C ILE A 125 16.67 -15.66 -12.40
N ILE A 126 16.66 -14.37 -12.73
CA ILE A 126 15.70 -13.76 -13.63
C ILE A 126 16.49 -13.13 -14.78
N ASN A 127 16.40 -13.71 -15.97
CA ASN A 127 16.88 -13.05 -17.18
C ASN A 127 15.99 -11.84 -17.51
N VAL A 128 16.57 -10.65 -17.50
CA VAL A 128 15.89 -9.39 -17.78
C VAL A 128 16.20 -8.97 -19.21
N PRO A 129 15.20 -8.80 -20.09
CA PRO A 129 15.40 -8.47 -21.50
C PRO A 129 15.71 -6.98 -21.72
N LEU A 130 16.35 -6.31 -20.76
CA LEU A 130 16.77 -4.91 -20.86
C LEU A 130 18.27 -4.83 -20.65
N SER A 131 18.90 -3.75 -21.11
CA SER A 131 20.26 -3.40 -20.65
C SER A 131 20.24 -2.96 -19.19
N MET A 132 21.34 -3.19 -18.46
CA MET A 132 21.45 -2.75 -17.06
C MET A 132 21.36 -1.21 -16.94
N SER A 133 21.89 -0.47 -17.92
CA SER A 133 21.81 0.99 -17.98
C SER A 133 20.35 1.47 -18.05
N LEU A 134 19.56 0.91 -18.98
CA LEU A 134 18.16 1.26 -19.15
C LEU A 134 17.36 0.93 -17.88
N PHE A 135 17.55 -0.26 -17.33
CA PHE A 135 16.89 -0.67 -16.09
C PHE A 135 17.16 0.32 -14.95
N LYS A 136 18.41 0.76 -14.78
CA LYS A 136 18.78 1.75 -13.76
C LYS A 136 18.14 3.12 -14.00
N LYS A 137 18.05 3.56 -15.26
CA LYS A 137 17.33 4.81 -15.59
C LYS A 137 15.86 4.71 -15.16
N ILE A 138 15.18 3.62 -15.51
CA ILE A 138 13.77 3.39 -15.18
C ILE A 138 13.56 3.25 -13.67
N SER A 139 14.41 2.47 -12.98
CA SER A 139 14.32 2.29 -11.52
C SER A 139 14.51 3.60 -10.77
N ASN A 140 15.24 4.56 -11.35
CA ASN A 140 15.51 5.86 -10.78
C ASN A 140 14.59 6.98 -11.28
N LEU A 141 13.61 6.69 -12.16
CA LEU A 141 12.63 7.70 -12.58
C LEU A 141 11.83 8.21 -11.38
N GLU A 142 11.75 9.53 -11.27
CA GLU A 142 10.88 10.31 -10.38
C GLU A 142 10.24 11.44 -11.18
N GLN A 143 9.19 12.07 -10.64
CA GLN A 143 8.44 13.13 -11.33
C GLN A 143 9.31 14.35 -11.69
N ASP A 144 10.22 14.74 -10.79
CA ASP A 144 11.06 15.94 -10.96
C ASP A 144 12.39 15.66 -11.68
N THR A 145 12.73 14.38 -11.93
CA THR A 145 14.02 13.95 -12.47
C THR A 145 13.85 13.02 -13.67
N VAL A 146 13.31 13.57 -14.77
CA VAL A 146 13.20 12.81 -16.01
C VAL A 146 14.57 12.74 -16.69
N THR A 147 15.15 11.55 -16.74
CA THR A 147 16.41 11.29 -17.45
C THR A 147 16.22 11.28 -18.96
N ASN A 148 17.23 11.67 -19.72
CA ASN A 148 17.21 11.53 -21.18
C ASN A 148 17.36 10.06 -21.59
N PHE A 149 16.42 9.59 -22.41
CA PHE A 149 16.45 8.27 -23.05
C PHE A 149 16.94 8.38 -24.49
N THR A 150 17.62 7.36 -24.97
CA THR A 150 17.93 7.20 -26.40
C THR A 150 16.74 6.58 -27.14
N PHE A 151 16.74 6.69 -28.48
CA PHE A 151 15.76 6.01 -29.32
C PHE A 151 15.69 4.50 -29.04
N GLU A 152 16.85 3.87 -28.94
CA GLU A 152 17.01 2.44 -28.62
C GLU A 152 16.41 2.07 -27.26
N GLU A 153 16.62 2.92 -26.25
CA GLU A 153 16.06 2.69 -24.92
C GLU A 153 14.53 2.81 -24.92
N ILE A 154 13.96 3.72 -25.70
CA ILE A 154 12.51 3.86 -25.85
C ILE A 154 11.91 2.64 -26.54
N TYR A 155 12.56 2.15 -27.61
CA TYR A 155 12.18 0.91 -28.27
C TYR A 155 12.11 -0.26 -27.27
N ASP A 156 13.18 -0.47 -26.49
CA ASP A 156 13.24 -1.52 -25.47
C ASP A 156 12.14 -1.37 -24.39
N MET A 157 11.80 -0.15 -23.99
CA MET A 157 10.71 0.10 -23.04
C MET A 157 9.35 -0.37 -23.59
N PHE A 158 9.04 -0.11 -24.87
CA PHE A 158 7.79 -0.57 -25.49
C PHE A 158 7.72 -2.08 -25.62
N VAL A 159 8.81 -2.71 -26.07
CA VAL A 159 8.86 -4.16 -26.25
C VAL A 159 8.74 -4.90 -24.93
N HIS A 160 9.38 -4.40 -23.87
CA HIS A 160 9.59 -5.18 -22.65
C HIS A 160 8.90 -4.65 -21.39
N LEU A 161 8.56 -3.37 -21.29
CA LEU A 161 8.10 -2.80 -20.00
C LEU A 161 6.63 -2.41 -19.98
N PHE A 162 6.15 -1.70 -21.00
CA PHE A 162 4.78 -1.17 -21.04
C PHE A 162 3.65 -2.19 -20.76
N PRO A 163 3.77 -3.48 -21.12
CA PRO A 163 2.75 -4.49 -20.79
C PRO A 163 2.51 -4.69 -19.27
N PHE A 164 3.44 -4.31 -18.41
CA PHE A 164 3.46 -4.70 -16.98
C PHE A 164 2.97 -3.62 -16.01
N ARG A 165 2.62 -2.43 -16.52
CA ARG A 165 2.08 -1.27 -15.76
C ARG A 165 2.99 -0.72 -14.63
N ASP A 166 4.16 -1.29 -14.40
CA ASP A 166 5.12 -0.78 -13.43
C ASP A 166 5.64 0.60 -13.86
N LYS A 167 5.58 1.58 -12.94
CA LYS A 167 5.96 2.98 -13.20
C LYS A 167 5.39 3.55 -14.51
N GLN A 168 4.21 3.08 -14.94
CA GLN A 168 3.66 3.38 -16.26
C GLN A 168 3.56 4.88 -16.52
N GLY A 169 3.05 5.66 -15.56
CA GLY A 169 2.95 7.11 -15.70
C GLY A 169 4.29 7.83 -15.88
N LEU A 170 5.32 7.43 -15.14
CA LEU A 170 6.66 8.00 -15.27
C LEU A 170 7.32 7.63 -16.60
N CYS A 171 7.12 6.38 -17.04
CA CYS A 171 7.59 5.92 -18.36
C CYS A 171 6.87 6.66 -19.50
N CYS A 172 5.55 6.83 -19.40
CA CYS A 172 4.77 7.64 -20.33
C CYS A 172 5.27 9.07 -20.40
N LEU A 173 5.51 9.72 -19.25
CA LEU A 173 6.05 11.07 -19.18
C LEU A 173 7.43 11.15 -19.86
N ALA A 174 8.32 10.20 -19.57
CA ALA A 174 9.66 10.17 -20.14
C ALA A 174 9.65 10.02 -21.67
N VAL A 175 8.83 9.11 -22.20
CA VAL A 175 8.65 8.93 -23.65
C VAL A 175 8.02 10.19 -24.26
N GLY A 176 6.97 10.74 -23.64
CA GLY A 176 6.32 11.96 -24.12
C GLY A 176 7.28 13.15 -24.19
N LEU A 177 8.11 13.35 -23.16
CA LEU A 177 9.14 14.39 -23.14
C LEU A 177 10.23 14.16 -24.18
N HIS A 178 10.63 12.91 -24.41
CA HIS A 178 11.60 12.60 -25.47
C HIS A 178 11.05 12.94 -26.85
N LEU A 179 9.80 12.56 -27.13
CA LEU A 179 9.12 12.88 -28.39
C LEU A 179 8.94 14.40 -28.58
N GLN A 180 8.57 15.11 -27.51
CA GLN A 180 8.48 16.57 -27.49
C GLN A 180 9.80 17.25 -27.86
N ASN A 181 10.93 16.72 -27.36
CA ASN A 181 12.25 17.28 -27.58
C ASN A 181 12.93 16.82 -28.90
N ASN A 182 12.42 15.79 -29.57
CA ASN A 182 13.01 15.20 -30.78
C ASN A 182 12.00 15.22 -31.95
N GLN A 183 11.74 16.40 -32.49
CA GLN A 183 10.73 16.60 -33.54
C GLN A 183 11.02 15.79 -34.82
N ASN A 184 12.28 15.68 -35.23
CA ASN A 184 12.66 14.87 -36.41
C ASN A 184 12.27 13.39 -36.26
N LEU A 185 12.45 12.82 -35.07
CA LEU A 185 12.04 11.45 -34.80
C LEU A 185 10.52 11.32 -34.86
N MET A 186 9.79 12.30 -34.31
CA MET A 186 8.35 12.31 -34.40
C MET A 186 7.88 12.36 -35.85
N GLU A 187 8.43 13.25 -36.68
CA GLU A 187 8.14 13.32 -38.13
C GLU A 187 8.39 11.99 -38.83
N GLU A 188 9.54 11.35 -38.59
CA GLU A 188 9.88 10.03 -39.15
C GLU A 188 8.87 8.93 -38.73
N LEU A 189 8.42 8.95 -37.47
CA LEU A 189 7.38 8.03 -37.00
C LEU A 189 6.04 8.26 -37.71
N LYS A 190 5.68 9.52 -38.02
CA LYS A 190 4.48 9.88 -38.77
C LYS A 190 4.57 9.41 -40.22
N ASP A 191 5.68 9.71 -40.89
CA ASP A 191 5.92 9.26 -42.27
C ASP A 191 5.77 7.74 -42.36
N CYS A 192 6.36 7.01 -41.42
CA CYS A 192 6.23 5.56 -41.32
C CYS A 192 4.79 5.08 -41.04
N TYR A 193 4.01 5.87 -40.29
CA TYR A 193 2.62 5.53 -39.98
C TYR A 193 1.75 5.60 -41.24
N ILE A 194 1.91 6.68 -42.01
CA ILE A 194 1.12 7.05 -43.19
C ILE A 194 1.46 6.19 -44.40
N GLU A 195 2.74 5.86 -44.57
CA GLU A 195 3.20 5.14 -45.75
C GLU A 195 2.57 3.76 -45.89
N LYS A 196 2.10 3.46 -47.11
CA LYS A 196 1.46 2.17 -47.42
C LYS A 196 2.50 1.06 -47.48
N ASP A 197 3.66 1.36 -48.04
CA ASP A 197 4.79 0.46 -48.06
C ASP A 197 5.81 0.88 -47.00
N LYS A 198 5.95 0.06 -45.96
CA LYS A 198 6.81 0.38 -44.82
C LYS A 198 8.21 -0.22 -44.97
N THR A 199 8.55 -0.86 -46.10
CA THR A 199 9.83 -1.56 -46.27
C THR A 199 11.05 -0.65 -46.19
N ASP A 200 10.87 0.63 -46.50
CA ASP A 200 11.97 1.61 -46.51
C ASP A 200 12.32 2.13 -45.11
N PHE A 201 11.47 1.84 -44.11
CA PHE A 201 11.67 2.25 -42.72
C PHE A 201 12.38 1.17 -41.91
N ASP A 202 13.24 1.62 -41.00
CA ASP A 202 13.85 0.76 -40.00
C ASP A 202 12.78 -0.03 -39.21
N GLU A 203 13.10 -1.27 -38.84
CA GLU A 203 12.18 -2.14 -38.12
C GLU A 203 11.70 -1.54 -36.78
N LYS A 204 12.58 -0.83 -36.07
CA LYS A 204 12.24 -0.19 -34.79
C LYS A 204 11.37 1.03 -34.98
N ILE A 205 11.60 1.81 -36.03
CA ILE A 205 10.74 2.93 -36.42
C ILE A 205 9.33 2.41 -36.75
N ARG A 206 9.22 1.35 -37.54
CA ARG A 206 7.93 0.70 -37.83
C ARG A 206 7.22 0.24 -36.57
N TYR A 207 7.94 -0.41 -35.67
CA TYR A 207 7.38 -0.92 -34.42
C TYR A 207 6.91 0.23 -33.51
N LEU A 208 7.75 1.23 -33.26
CA LEU A 208 7.41 2.38 -32.44
C LEU A 208 6.27 3.21 -33.03
N SER A 209 6.26 3.40 -34.36
CA SER A 209 5.15 4.04 -35.06
C SER A 209 3.85 3.27 -34.81
N ALA A 210 3.87 1.93 -34.89
CA ALA A 210 2.71 1.09 -34.58
C ALA A 210 2.33 1.02 -33.07
N CYS A 211 3.23 1.36 -32.14
CA CYS A 211 2.91 1.41 -30.70
C CYS A 211 2.44 2.80 -30.25
N ILE A 212 3.02 3.85 -30.83
CA ILE A 212 2.81 5.25 -30.44
C ILE A 212 1.67 5.89 -31.24
N LEU A 213 1.55 5.55 -32.54
CA LEU A 213 0.66 6.24 -33.50
C LEU A 213 -0.57 5.41 -33.93
N ASN A 214 -0.67 4.15 -33.48
CA ASN A 214 -1.76 3.25 -33.86
C ASN A 214 -3.08 3.66 -33.23
N ASP A 215 -4.12 3.70 -34.04
CA ASP A 215 -5.48 4.12 -33.69
C ASP A 215 -6.31 3.01 -33.04
N LYS A 216 -5.81 1.76 -33.05
CA LYS A 216 -6.51 0.64 -32.38
C LYS A 216 -6.57 0.91 -30.88
N MET A 217 -7.79 1.16 -30.41
CA MET A 217 -8.18 1.49 -29.02
C MET A 217 -7.99 0.31 -28.05
N GLY A 218 -6.79 -0.25 -27.98
CA GLY A 218 -6.41 -1.20 -26.94
C GLY A 218 -5.95 -0.47 -25.67
N PRO A 219 -6.12 -1.06 -24.47
CA PRO A 219 -5.63 -0.47 -23.21
C PRO A 219 -4.10 -0.34 -23.15
N GLU A 220 -3.38 -0.99 -24.07
CA GLU A 220 -1.91 -0.94 -24.22
C GLU A 220 -1.46 0.20 -25.16
N ASN A 221 -2.38 1.01 -25.68
CA ASN A 221 -2.08 2.13 -26.56
C ASN A 221 -1.34 3.24 -25.79
N PHE A 222 -0.17 3.66 -26.29
CA PHE A 222 0.64 4.70 -25.68
C PHE A 222 -0.15 5.99 -25.40
N VAL A 223 -0.96 6.43 -26.35
CA VAL A 223 -1.73 7.65 -26.25
C VAL A 223 -2.75 7.56 -25.11
N ILE A 224 -3.45 6.43 -24.98
CA ILE A 224 -4.37 6.19 -23.86
C ILE A 224 -3.59 6.20 -22.54
N MET A 225 -2.46 5.49 -22.47
CA MET A 225 -1.65 5.42 -21.26
C MET A 225 -1.12 6.81 -20.84
N LEU A 226 -0.64 7.60 -21.81
CA LEU A 226 -0.15 8.96 -21.57
C LEU A 226 -1.26 9.86 -21.02
N ASN A 227 -2.39 9.94 -21.71
CA ASN A 227 -3.51 10.81 -21.31
C ASN A 227 -4.12 10.37 -19.96
N THR A 228 -4.08 9.07 -19.62
CA THR A 228 -4.61 8.55 -18.35
C THR A 228 -3.70 8.90 -17.16
N ASN A 229 -2.37 8.91 -17.37
CA ASN A 229 -1.41 9.02 -16.27
C ASN A 229 -0.77 10.41 -16.14
N VAL A 230 -0.75 11.21 -17.20
CA VAL A 230 -0.01 12.47 -17.27
C VAL A 230 -0.95 13.61 -17.66
N THR A 231 -0.97 14.65 -16.84
CA THR A 231 -1.64 15.92 -17.12
C THR A 231 -0.61 16.93 -17.63
N PHE A 232 -0.74 17.40 -18.87
CA PHE A 232 0.04 18.54 -19.36
C PHE A 232 -0.72 19.84 -19.14
N ARG A 233 -0.09 20.79 -18.44
CA ARG A 233 -0.56 22.17 -18.29
C ARG A 233 0.29 23.06 -19.17
N LEU A 234 -0.32 23.61 -20.21
CA LEU A 234 0.34 24.47 -21.17
C LEU A 234 0.08 25.93 -20.79
N THR A 235 1.16 26.67 -20.57
CA THR A 235 1.09 28.07 -20.17
C THR A 235 1.78 28.98 -21.18
N GLU A 236 1.24 30.18 -21.37
CA GLU A 236 1.85 31.30 -22.09
C GLU A 236 1.85 32.50 -21.12
N ASP A 237 3.01 33.12 -20.89
CA ASP A 237 3.16 34.25 -19.95
C ASP A 237 2.61 34.01 -18.52
N CYS A 238 2.71 32.77 -18.03
CA CYS A 238 2.16 32.29 -16.74
C CYS A 238 0.62 32.14 -16.69
N GLU A 239 -0.09 32.43 -17.78
CA GLU A 239 -1.51 32.13 -17.91
C GLU A 239 -1.70 30.73 -18.49
N GLU A 240 -2.65 29.98 -17.93
CA GLU A 240 -2.99 28.64 -18.40
C GLU A 240 -3.83 28.75 -19.67
N VAL A 241 -3.24 28.33 -20.79
CA VAL A 241 -3.92 28.31 -22.09
C VAL A 241 -4.70 27.02 -22.24
N LEU A 242 -4.12 25.90 -21.81
CA LEU A 242 -4.68 24.57 -22.06
C LEU A 242 -4.26 23.57 -20.97
N ALA A 243 -5.20 22.78 -20.48
CA ALA A 243 -4.92 21.58 -19.69
C ALA A 243 -5.36 20.33 -20.45
N SER A 244 -4.54 19.28 -20.42
CA SER A 244 -4.97 17.93 -20.81
C SER A 244 -5.18 17.10 -19.56
N HIS A 245 -6.40 16.63 -19.34
CA HIS A 245 -6.71 15.79 -18.19
C HIS A 245 -7.67 14.70 -18.62
N HIS A 246 -7.37 13.45 -18.30
CA HIS A 246 -8.38 12.40 -18.41
C HIS A 246 -9.39 12.56 -17.27
N ASN A 247 -10.69 12.34 -17.53
CA ASN A 247 -11.81 12.58 -16.61
C ASN A 247 -11.80 11.73 -15.30
N SER A 248 -10.70 11.03 -15.03
CA SER A 248 -10.44 10.31 -13.78
C SER A 248 -9.84 11.28 -12.76
N THR A 249 -10.49 11.43 -11.62
CA THR A 249 -10.21 12.39 -10.54
C THR A 249 -8.80 12.35 -9.92
N PHE A 250 -7.89 11.50 -10.39
CA PHE A 250 -6.53 11.36 -9.89
C PHE A 250 -5.58 11.01 -11.04
N THR A 251 -4.96 12.01 -11.66
CA THR A 251 -3.71 11.81 -12.40
C THR A 251 -2.56 12.01 -11.43
N ASP A 252 -1.67 11.04 -11.31
CA ASP A 252 -0.56 11.09 -10.35
C ASP A 252 0.55 12.08 -10.77
N ILE A 253 0.60 12.45 -12.06
CA ILE A 253 1.70 13.24 -12.63
C ILE A 253 1.16 14.47 -13.36
N THR A 254 1.64 15.65 -12.98
CA THR A 254 1.37 16.91 -13.68
C THR A 254 2.68 17.49 -14.18
N GLN A 255 2.71 17.87 -15.46
CA GLN A 255 3.86 18.49 -16.11
C GLN A 255 3.45 19.84 -16.70
N ASN A 256 4.15 20.90 -16.30
CA ASN A 256 3.96 22.24 -16.88
C ASN A 256 4.87 22.40 -18.10
N MET A 257 4.36 22.99 -19.19
CA MET A 257 5.10 23.25 -20.41
C MET A 257 4.73 24.61 -21.01
N ASN A 258 5.63 25.17 -21.82
CA ASN A 258 5.32 26.33 -22.63
C ASN A 258 4.38 25.94 -23.78
N PHE A 259 3.29 26.68 -23.97
CA PHE A 259 2.29 26.40 -25.01
C PHE A 259 2.85 26.51 -26.43
N ILE A 260 3.70 27.50 -26.70
CA ILE A 260 4.32 27.75 -28.00
C ILE A 260 5.25 26.60 -28.38
N ASP A 261 6.03 26.09 -27.42
CA ASP A 261 7.02 25.04 -27.68
C ASP A 261 6.40 23.64 -27.80
N PHE A 262 5.18 23.44 -27.29
CA PHE A 262 4.53 22.13 -27.26
C PHE A 262 4.27 21.58 -28.67
N SER A 263 4.81 20.42 -29.03
CA SER A 263 4.79 19.85 -30.39
C SER A 263 3.99 18.56 -30.50
N ILE A 264 3.72 17.91 -29.38
CA ILE A 264 2.99 16.63 -29.34
C ILE A 264 1.49 16.80 -29.10
N GLY A 265 0.92 17.99 -29.27
CA GLY A 265 -0.48 18.28 -28.96
C GLY A 265 -1.51 17.43 -29.70
N PHE A 266 -1.17 16.93 -30.89
CA PHE A 266 -2.02 16.04 -31.67
C PHE A 266 -2.28 14.67 -31.01
N ILE A 267 -1.49 14.26 -29.99
CA ILE A 267 -1.73 13.02 -29.23
C ILE A 267 -2.65 13.24 -28.02
N LEU A 268 -3.02 14.47 -27.69
CA LEU A 268 -3.93 14.74 -26.58
C LEU A 268 -5.35 14.30 -26.96
N THR A 269 -5.97 13.46 -26.16
CA THR A 269 -7.33 12.93 -26.42
C THR A 269 -8.40 13.67 -25.64
N TYR A 270 -8.01 14.44 -24.63
CA TYR A 270 -8.91 15.32 -23.89
C TYR A 270 -8.22 16.66 -23.63
N VAL A 271 -8.86 17.74 -24.05
CA VAL A 271 -8.37 19.10 -23.93
C VAL A 271 -9.40 19.92 -23.17
N TYR A 272 -8.96 20.61 -22.14
CA TYR A 272 -9.74 21.53 -21.32
C TYR A 272 -9.19 22.95 -21.53
N ILE A 273 -10.05 23.86 -22.02
CA ILE A 273 -9.65 25.22 -22.39
C ILE A 273 -10.70 26.25 -21.96
N ASP A 274 -10.23 27.38 -21.41
CA ASP A 274 -11.08 28.51 -21.10
C ASP A 274 -11.55 29.19 -22.39
N HIS A 275 -12.82 29.57 -22.46
CA HIS A 275 -13.38 30.26 -23.62
C HIS A 275 -12.55 31.49 -24.03
N ASN A 276 -12.11 32.32 -23.08
CA ASN A 276 -11.35 33.53 -23.41
C ASN A 276 -9.97 33.19 -23.94
N SER A 277 -9.29 32.21 -23.35
CA SER A 277 -8.01 31.69 -23.87
C SER A 277 -8.18 31.14 -25.28
N LEU A 278 -9.26 30.41 -25.55
CA LEU A 278 -9.56 29.90 -26.89
C LEU A 278 -9.76 31.03 -27.89
N MET A 279 -10.51 32.08 -27.52
CA MET A 279 -10.74 33.24 -28.39
C MET A 279 -9.45 33.96 -28.80
N ILE A 280 -8.46 34.01 -27.91
CA ILE A 280 -7.17 34.67 -28.15
C ILE A 280 -6.23 33.76 -28.97
N HIS A 281 -6.22 32.46 -28.67
CA HIS A 281 -5.21 31.52 -29.16
C HIS A 281 -5.76 30.47 -30.15
N ALA A 282 -6.98 30.63 -30.70
CA ALA A 282 -7.63 29.59 -31.51
C ALA A 282 -6.75 29.03 -32.63
N ASP A 283 -6.14 29.88 -33.46
CA ASP A 283 -5.28 29.42 -34.56
C ASP A 283 -4.09 28.59 -34.06
N ALA A 284 -3.49 29.00 -32.94
CA ALA A 284 -2.40 28.27 -32.30
C ALA A 284 -2.89 26.94 -31.73
N VAL A 285 -4.04 26.93 -31.04
CA VAL A 285 -4.66 25.71 -30.49
C VAL A 285 -4.98 24.72 -31.60
N ILE A 286 -5.65 25.16 -32.68
CA ILE A 286 -5.93 24.36 -33.88
C ILE A 286 -4.63 23.77 -34.43
N LYS A 287 -3.60 24.61 -34.62
CA LYS A 287 -2.30 24.17 -35.14
C LYS A 287 -1.59 23.15 -34.24
N LYS A 288 -1.76 23.21 -32.92
CA LYS A 288 -1.16 22.26 -31.98
C LYS A 288 -1.94 20.95 -31.88
N LEU A 289 -3.26 20.99 -32.04
CA LEU A 289 -4.14 19.84 -31.89
C LEU A 289 -4.40 19.12 -33.22
N ILE A 290 -4.32 19.79 -34.36
CA ILE A 290 -4.53 19.14 -35.67
C ILE A 290 -3.19 18.68 -36.23
N ASP A 291 -3.19 17.45 -36.72
CA ASP A 291 -2.22 16.93 -37.66
C ASP A 291 -3.00 16.38 -38.87
N ASP A 292 -2.60 16.76 -40.08
CA ASP A 292 -3.37 16.43 -41.29
C ASP A 292 -3.42 14.92 -41.56
N ASP A 293 -2.44 14.18 -41.05
CA ASP A 293 -2.22 12.78 -41.34
C ASP A 293 -2.62 11.86 -40.17
N ILE A 294 -2.63 12.36 -38.94
CA ILE A 294 -2.90 11.57 -37.74
C ILE A 294 -4.10 12.12 -36.96
N CYS A 295 -5.18 11.35 -36.94
CA CYS A 295 -6.43 11.75 -36.29
C CYS A 295 -6.76 10.88 -35.06
N TYR A 296 -6.23 11.28 -33.90
CA TYR A 296 -6.67 10.69 -32.64
C TYR A 296 -8.02 11.25 -32.17
N PRO A 297 -8.95 10.44 -31.67
CA PRO A 297 -10.18 10.94 -31.05
C PRO A 297 -9.92 12.01 -30.00
N LEU A 298 -10.46 13.19 -30.23
CA LEU A 298 -10.34 14.36 -29.36
C LEU A 298 -11.69 14.65 -28.70
N THR A 299 -11.66 14.81 -27.38
CA THR A 299 -12.69 15.49 -26.61
C THR A 299 -12.23 16.90 -26.29
N LEU A 300 -12.93 17.90 -26.81
CA LEU A 300 -12.65 19.30 -26.52
C LEU A 300 -13.66 19.82 -25.51
N HIS A 301 -13.21 20.25 -24.33
CA HIS A 301 -14.02 20.87 -23.31
C HIS A 301 -13.72 22.36 -23.24
N ILE A 302 -14.66 23.18 -23.71
CA ILE A 302 -14.60 24.64 -23.65
C ILE A 302 -15.41 25.08 -22.44
N HIS A 303 -14.75 25.66 -21.44
CA HIS A 303 -15.40 26.05 -20.19
C HIS A 303 -15.60 27.57 -20.07
N ASN A 304 -16.34 28.00 -19.04
CA ASN A 304 -16.52 29.42 -18.70
C ASN A 304 -17.21 30.29 -19.77
N MET A 305 -18.19 29.75 -20.51
CA MET A 305 -18.98 30.56 -21.45
C MET A 305 -20.10 31.29 -20.69
N TYR A 306 -19.83 32.51 -20.25
CA TYR A 306 -20.74 33.32 -19.42
C TYR A 306 -21.74 34.12 -20.24
N ASN A 307 -22.91 34.36 -19.65
CA ASN A 307 -23.78 35.45 -20.08
C ASN A 307 -23.14 36.80 -19.69
N THR A 308 -22.58 37.51 -20.66
CA THR A 308 -21.87 38.79 -20.50
C THR A 308 -22.73 39.96 -20.04
N SER A 309 -24.05 39.78 -19.93
CA SER A 309 -24.97 40.89 -19.65
C SER A 309 -24.87 41.46 -18.22
N SER A 310 -24.10 40.84 -17.30
CA SER A 310 -24.37 41.04 -15.88
C SER A 310 -23.32 41.67 -14.96
N ASN A 311 -22.05 41.96 -15.30
CA ASN A 311 -21.21 42.83 -14.42
C ASN A 311 -19.75 43.17 -14.81
N ASP A 312 -19.19 42.73 -15.94
CA ASP A 312 -17.76 42.98 -16.20
C ASP A 312 -17.52 44.35 -16.87
N TYR A 313 -17.24 45.35 -16.04
CA TYR A 313 -17.20 46.79 -16.41
C TYR A 313 -16.09 47.19 -17.39
N ASN A 314 -15.19 46.29 -17.78
CA ASN A 314 -13.98 46.65 -18.53
C ASN A 314 -13.88 46.08 -19.96
N ASN A 315 -14.84 45.29 -20.43
CA ASN A 315 -14.79 44.75 -21.80
C ASN A 315 -15.64 45.59 -22.78
N GLU A 316 -14.98 46.17 -23.78
CA GLU A 316 -15.55 47.08 -24.80
C GLU A 316 -16.61 46.45 -25.74
N ARG A 317 -16.93 45.15 -25.58
CA ARG A 317 -17.93 44.44 -26.39
C ARG A 317 -19.10 43.98 -25.52
N SER A 318 -19.98 44.92 -25.17
CA SER A 318 -21.26 44.59 -24.55
C SER A 318 -22.23 44.06 -25.60
N TYR A 319 -22.55 42.77 -25.54
CA TYR A 319 -23.61 42.18 -26.36
C TYR A 319 -24.97 42.70 -25.91
N SER A 320 -25.87 42.96 -26.85
CA SER A 320 -27.14 43.63 -26.53
C SER A 320 -28.20 42.69 -25.95
N SER A 321 -28.00 41.35 -26.05
CA SER A 321 -28.89 40.33 -25.46
C SER A 321 -28.19 38.99 -25.20
N GLU A 322 -28.77 38.13 -24.33
CA GLU A 322 -28.30 36.73 -24.10
C GLU A 322 -28.27 35.91 -25.40
N ILE A 323 -29.17 36.24 -26.34
CA ILE A 323 -29.30 35.57 -27.64
C ILE A 323 -28.09 35.83 -28.51
N GLU A 324 -27.65 37.09 -28.59
CA GLU A 324 -26.47 37.45 -29.37
C GLU A 324 -25.20 36.79 -28.81
N SER A 325 -25.04 36.75 -27.49
CA SER A 325 -23.90 36.07 -26.86
C SER A 325 -23.88 34.58 -27.18
N LEU A 326 -25.01 33.88 -27.03
CA LEU A 326 -25.08 32.44 -27.33
C LEU A 326 -24.82 32.15 -28.81
N LEU A 327 -25.43 32.91 -29.72
CA LEU A 327 -25.23 32.73 -31.16
C LEU A 327 -23.77 32.99 -31.56
N TYR A 328 -23.15 34.03 -30.99
CA TYR A 328 -21.72 34.30 -31.20
C TYR A 328 -20.86 33.11 -30.78
N TYR A 329 -21.09 32.60 -29.57
CA TYR A 329 -20.39 31.44 -29.03
C TYR A 329 -20.57 30.17 -29.88
N ILE A 330 -21.81 29.83 -30.20
CA ILE A 330 -22.11 28.63 -31.00
C ILE A 330 -21.49 28.75 -32.40
N ASN A 331 -21.61 29.90 -33.05
CA ASN A 331 -21.03 30.10 -34.39
C ASN A 331 -19.50 30.04 -34.35
N TYR A 332 -18.86 30.63 -33.35
CA TYR A 332 -17.41 30.58 -33.21
C TYR A 332 -16.91 29.15 -32.97
N VAL A 333 -17.55 28.42 -32.05
CA VAL A 333 -17.27 27.02 -31.80
C VAL A 333 -17.53 26.18 -33.04
N TYR A 334 -18.60 26.46 -33.80
CA TYR A 334 -18.88 25.77 -35.06
C TYR A 334 -17.74 25.91 -36.07
N GLU A 335 -17.26 27.12 -36.33
CA GLU A 335 -16.13 27.34 -37.25
C GLU A 335 -14.85 26.60 -36.79
N LEU A 336 -14.56 26.66 -35.50
CA LEU A 336 -13.44 25.96 -34.88
C LEU A 336 -13.56 24.43 -35.04
N THR A 337 -14.75 23.90 -34.75
CA THR A 337 -15.01 22.46 -34.73
C THR A 337 -15.13 21.88 -36.14
N ASN A 338 -15.61 22.66 -37.10
CA ASN A 338 -15.57 22.33 -38.53
C ASN A 338 -14.13 22.22 -39.04
N THR A 339 -13.22 23.05 -38.52
CA THR A 339 -11.78 22.93 -38.82
C THR A 339 -11.18 21.63 -38.24
N MET A 340 -11.70 21.15 -37.11
CA MET A 340 -11.26 19.93 -36.40
C MET A 340 -12.10 18.68 -36.70
N GLU A 341 -13.00 18.71 -37.70
CA GLU A 341 -14.06 17.72 -37.90
C GLU A 341 -13.56 16.27 -37.88
N ARG A 342 -12.37 16.01 -38.46
CA ARG A 342 -11.79 14.67 -38.56
C ARG A 342 -11.33 14.05 -37.23
N ARG A 343 -10.95 14.87 -36.23
CA ARG A 343 -10.45 14.38 -34.92
C ARG A 343 -11.51 14.39 -33.83
N MET A 344 -12.44 15.34 -33.91
CA MET A 344 -13.32 15.64 -32.80
C MET A 344 -14.40 14.57 -32.64
N VAL A 345 -14.31 13.79 -31.57
CA VAL A 345 -15.31 12.76 -31.23
C VAL A 345 -16.36 13.29 -30.27
N ASN A 346 -15.98 14.22 -29.40
CA ASN A 346 -16.90 14.84 -28.46
C ASN A 346 -16.52 16.31 -28.25
N LEU A 347 -17.54 17.15 -28.14
CA LEU A 347 -17.42 18.56 -27.83
C LEU A 347 -18.22 18.82 -26.56
N ILE A 348 -17.57 19.33 -25.51
CA ILE A 348 -18.19 19.68 -24.24
C ILE A 348 -18.21 21.19 -24.11
N LEU A 349 -19.41 21.79 -24.04
CA LEU A 349 -19.59 23.23 -23.91
C LEU A 349 -20.16 23.56 -22.53
N GLU A 350 -19.41 24.29 -21.72
CA GLU A 350 -19.88 24.75 -20.41
C GLU A 350 -20.53 26.14 -20.50
N LEU A 351 -21.86 26.17 -20.51
CA LEU A 351 -22.67 27.39 -20.58
C LEU A 351 -23.09 27.82 -19.17
N ARG A 352 -22.82 29.06 -18.78
CA ARG A 352 -23.09 29.56 -17.42
C ARG A 352 -24.12 30.68 -17.38
N GLY A 353 -25.17 30.49 -16.58
CA GLY A 353 -26.12 31.55 -16.20
C GLY A 353 -27.11 32.01 -17.28
N PHE A 354 -27.35 31.22 -18.33
CA PHE A 354 -28.36 31.51 -19.35
C PHE A 354 -29.78 31.29 -18.81
N LYS A 355 -30.70 32.25 -19.06
CA LYS A 355 -32.03 32.25 -18.45
C LYS A 355 -33.18 32.22 -19.45
N MET A 356 -32.96 32.74 -20.66
CA MET A 356 -34.01 32.81 -21.67
C MET A 356 -34.28 31.45 -22.34
N LYS A 357 -35.46 31.31 -22.95
CA LYS A 357 -35.79 30.18 -23.84
C LYS A 357 -35.29 30.50 -25.25
N PHE A 358 -34.65 29.54 -25.91
CA PHE A 358 -34.09 29.71 -27.25
C PHE A 358 -34.85 28.89 -28.29
N ASP A 359 -34.63 29.23 -29.57
CA ASP A 359 -35.02 28.39 -30.69
C ASP A 359 -34.05 27.18 -30.76
N PRO A 360 -34.54 25.93 -30.71
CA PRO A 360 -33.69 24.75 -30.79
C PRO A 360 -32.80 24.69 -32.04
N SER A 361 -33.18 25.36 -33.14
CA SER A 361 -32.40 25.43 -34.38
C SER A 361 -31.05 26.13 -34.21
N TYR A 362 -30.87 26.94 -33.15
CA TYR A 362 -29.56 27.54 -32.86
C TYR A 362 -28.49 26.52 -32.50
N PHE A 363 -28.88 25.31 -32.11
CA PHE A 363 -27.97 24.21 -31.84
C PHE A 363 -27.78 23.28 -33.05
N ASP A 364 -28.34 23.60 -34.23
CA ASP A 364 -28.23 22.75 -35.43
C ASP A 364 -26.81 22.66 -35.97
N SER A 365 -25.98 23.67 -35.70
CA SER A 365 -24.56 23.67 -36.04
C SER A 365 -23.71 22.84 -35.08
N ILE A 366 -24.22 22.46 -33.91
CA ILE A 366 -23.45 21.68 -32.93
C ILE A 366 -23.43 20.21 -33.35
N PRO A 367 -22.25 19.54 -33.35
CA PRO A 367 -22.14 18.13 -33.68
C PRO A 367 -23.07 17.25 -32.84
N THR A 368 -23.61 16.19 -33.44
CA THR A 368 -24.59 15.27 -32.82
C THR A 368 -24.06 14.47 -31.63
N HIS A 369 -22.75 14.45 -31.37
CA HIS A 369 -22.15 13.77 -30.23
C HIS A 369 -21.71 14.73 -29.11
N SER A 370 -22.17 15.97 -29.14
CA SER A 370 -21.76 17.00 -28.19
C SER A 370 -22.47 16.87 -26.84
N THR A 371 -21.80 17.31 -25.79
CA THR A 371 -22.32 17.50 -24.44
C THR A 371 -22.42 18.99 -24.13
N ILE A 372 -23.57 19.45 -23.65
CA ILE A 372 -23.71 20.81 -23.10
C ILE A 372 -23.80 20.70 -21.59
N GLU A 373 -22.82 21.28 -20.90
CA GLU A 373 -22.80 21.43 -19.45
C GLU A 373 -23.38 22.79 -19.06
N CYS A 374 -24.57 22.82 -18.50
CA CYS A 374 -25.26 24.02 -18.07
C CYS A 374 -24.99 24.28 -16.59
N VAL A 375 -24.30 25.37 -16.25
CA VAL A 375 -24.06 25.79 -14.87
C VAL A 375 -25.00 26.93 -14.51
N ASP A 376 -25.87 26.72 -13.53
CA ASP A 376 -26.85 27.68 -13.02
C ASP A 376 -27.79 28.28 -14.11
N CYS A 377 -28.06 27.52 -15.18
CA CYS A 377 -29.00 27.91 -16.22
C CYS A 377 -30.47 27.65 -15.81
N SER A 378 -31.40 28.43 -16.37
CA SER A 378 -32.83 28.27 -16.05
C SER A 378 -33.43 26.99 -16.65
N HIS A 379 -34.55 26.53 -16.08
CA HIS A 379 -35.33 25.43 -16.67
C HIS A 379 -35.78 25.73 -18.11
N MET A 380 -36.17 26.98 -18.40
CA MET A 380 -36.61 27.41 -19.72
C MET A 380 -35.50 27.29 -20.77
N PHE A 381 -34.24 27.55 -20.38
CA PHE A 381 -33.07 27.34 -21.23
C PHE A 381 -32.85 25.85 -21.51
N LEU A 382 -32.83 25.02 -20.47
CA LEU A 382 -32.59 23.57 -20.61
C LEU A 382 -33.60 22.88 -21.54
N VAL A 383 -34.88 23.28 -21.48
CA VAL A 383 -35.94 22.74 -22.35
C VAL A 383 -35.78 23.18 -23.80
N SER A 384 -35.03 24.24 -24.10
CA SER A 384 -34.74 24.66 -25.47
C SER A 384 -33.61 23.89 -26.15
N ILE A 385 -32.83 23.10 -25.40
CA ILE A 385 -31.74 22.31 -25.98
C ILE A 385 -32.32 21.00 -26.57
N PRO A 386 -32.00 20.64 -27.83
CA PRO A 386 -32.50 19.43 -28.50
C PRO A 386 -31.84 18.16 -27.92
N CYS A 387 -32.44 17.64 -26.87
CA CYS A 387 -31.92 16.52 -26.08
C CYS A 387 -31.93 15.17 -26.79
N ASP A 388 -32.61 15.06 -27.94
CA ASP A 388 -32.62 13.87 -28.78
C ASP A 388 -31.25 13.61 -29.43
N ARG A 389 -30.47 14.67 -29.68
CA ARG A 389 -29.11 14.60 -30.21
C ARG A 389 -28.03 15.04 -29.22
N ILE A 390 -28.28 16.04 -28.37
CA ILE A 390 -27.24 16.60 -27.47
C ILE A 390 -27.39 16.00 -26.08
N LYS A 391 -26.27 15.55 -25.49
CA LYS A 391 -26.23 15.17 -24.08
C LYS A 391 -26.24 16.44 -23.22
N ILE A 392 -27.13 16.49 -22.24
CA ILE A 392 -27.24 17.66 -21.35
C ILE A 392 -26.81 17.27 -19.94
N THR A 393 -25.86 18.01 -19.41
CA THR A 393 -25.43 17.97 -18.01
C THR A 393 -25.86 19.28 -17.34
N ALA A 394 -26.61 19.23 -16.24
CA ALA A 394 -27.00 20.42 -15.49
C ALA A 394 -26.31 20.46 -14.12
N LYS A 395 -25.67 21.58 -13.80
CA LYS A 395 -24.98 21.84 -12.53
C LYS A 395 -25.59 23.06 -11.86
N TYR A 396 -26.12 22.89 -10.64
CA TYR A 396 -26.68 23.97 -9.82
C TYR A 396 -25.78 24.14 -8.59
N LEU A 397 -24.82 25.08 -8.63
CA LEU A 397 -23.68 25.09 -7.72
C LEU A 397 -23.84 26.03 -6.52
N ASP A 398 -24.53 27.15 -6.69
CA ASP A 398 -24.70 28.16 -5.61
C ASP A 398 -25.97 29.00 -5.86
N SER A 399 -26.94 28.40 -6.52
CA SER A 399 -27.84 29.18 -7.34
C SER A 399 -28.80 30.02 -6.50
N SER A 400 -29.00 31.27 -6.93
CA SER A 400 -30.14 32.14 -6.60
C SER A 400 -31.52 31.44 -6.62
N TYR A 401 -31.63 30.23 -7.18
CA TYR A 401 -32.74 29.31 -7.03
C TYR A 401 -32.52 28.39 -5.83
N LYS A 402 -32.62 28.95 -4.61
CA LYS A 402 -32.66 28.12 -3.39
C LYS A 402 -33.73 27.03 -3.46
N THR A 403 -34.75 27.25 -4.29
CA THR A 403 -35.89 26.36 -4.45
C THR A 403 -35.88 25.74 -5.85
N ILE A 404 -35.72 24.42 -5.93
CA ILE A 404 -35.88 23.66 -7.17
C ILE A 404 -37.32 23.12 -7.23
N GLU A 405 -38.12 23.68 -8.14
CA GLU A 405 -39.54 23.30 -8.30
C GLU A 405 -39.74 22.21 -9.36
N GLN A 406 -38.91 22.17 -10.40
CA GLN A 406 -39.05 21.27 -11.55
C GLN A 406 -37.70 20.67 -11.96
N ILE A 407 -37.69 19.37 -12.23
CA ILE A 407 -36.55 18.65 -12.82
C ILE A 407 -36.74 18.60 -14.34
N CYS A 408 -35.72 18.97 -15.11
CA CYS A 408 -35.80 18.92 -16.57
C CYS A 408 -35.63 17.49 -17.08
N ILE A 409 -36.66 16.95 -17.74
CA ILE A 409 -36.64 15.58 -18.30
C ILE A 409 -35.56 15.36 -19.38
N CYS A 410 -35.04 16.44 -19.95
CA CYS A 410 -34.03 16.44 -21.01
C CYS A 410 -32.60 16.22 -20.49
N VAL A 411 -32.38 16.30 -19.18
CA VAL A 411 -31.05 16.21 -18.56
C VAL A 411 -30.65 14.74 -18.37
N GLU A 412 -29.43 14.41 -18.78
CA GLU A 412 -28.85 13.07 -18.60
C GLU A 412 -28.05 12.99 -17.29
N GLU A 413 -27.35 14.07 -16.93
CA GLU A 413 -26.60 14.18 -15.68
C GLU A 413 -26.98 15.45 -14.91
N ALA A 414 -27.39 15.30 -13.65
CA ALA A 414 -27.80 16.43 -12.83
C ALA A 414 -26.96 16.52 -11.55
N TYR A 415 -26.44 17.71 -11.26
CA TYR A 415 -25.63 18.02 -10.10
C TYR A 415 -26.28 19.16 -9.34
N TYR A 416 -26.59 18.97 -8.06
CA TYR A 416 -27.22 19.97 -7.19
C TYR A 416 -26.35 20.18 -5.96
N THR A 417 -26.06 21.42 -5.62
CA THR A 417 -25.33 21.81 -4.41
C THR A 417 -26.13 22.86 -3.67
N ASP A 418 -26.19 22.77 -2.33
CA ASP A 418 -26.84 23.75 -1.44
C ASP A 418 -28.30 24.09 -1.83
N SER A 419 -29.03 23.12 -2.37
CA SER A 419 -30.39 23.29 -2.90
C SER A 419 -31.46 22.88 -1.88
N VAL A 420 -32.64 23.52 -1.93
CA VAL A 420 -33.85 23.11 -1.20
C VAL A 420 -34.90 22.65 -2.20
N PHE A 421 -35.35 21.41 -2.03
CA PHE A 421 -36.39 20.83 -2.88
C PHE A 421 -37.75 20.96 -2.21
N VAL A 422 -38.73 21.54 -2.92
CA VAL A 422 -40.09 21.79 -2.41
C VAL A 422 -41.16 20.89 -3.02
N ASN A 423 -40.79 20.11 -4.04
CA ASN A 423 -41.66 19.14 -4.69
C ASN A 423 -41.01 17.74 -4.67
N ASN A 424 -41.84 16.70 -4.84
CA ASN A 424 -41.34 15.33 -4.98
C ASN A 424 -40.37 15.25 -6.16
N LEU A 425 -39.21 14.64 -5.94
CA LEU A 425 -38.17 14.53 -6.95
C LEU A 425 -38.31 13.19 -7.65
N ALA A 426 -39.17 13.15 -8.66
CA ALA A 426 -39.24 12.04 -9.59
C ALA A 426 -38.33 12.34 -10.79
N PHE A 427 -37.17 11.69 -10.84
CA PHE A 427 -36.28 11.79 -12.01
C PHE A 427 -36.84 10.89 -13.10
N ILE A 428 -37.82 11.39 -13.84
CA ILE A 428 -38.41 10.71 -15.00
C ILE A 428 -37.53 10.98 -16.22
N GLY A 429 -37.42 10.01 -17.13
CA GLY A 429 -36.74 10.19 -18.42
C GLY A 429 -35.28 9.72 -18.43
N ARG A 430 -34.38 10.52 -19.01
CA ARG A 430 -33.03 10.12 -19.45
C ARG A 430 -31.93 10.24 -18.39
N HIS A 431 -32.28 10.55 -17.14
CA HIS A 431 -31.32 10.77 -16.06
C HIS A 431 -30.51 9.50 -15.74
N LYS A 432 -29.27 9.43 -16.21
CA LYS A 432 -28.34 8.34 -15.91
C LYS A 432 -27.51 8.62 -14.67
N ARG A 433 -27.29 9.90 -14.32
CA ARG A 433 -26.46 10.33 -13.21
C ARG A 433 -27.12 11.45 -12.40
N VAL A 434 -27.18 11.30 -11.09
CA VAL A 434 -27.66 12.33 -10.16
C VAL A 434 -26.67 12.48 -9.01
N ASP A 435 -26.18 13.70 -8.78
CA ASP A 435 -25.32 14.07 -7.64
C ASP A 435 -25.99 15.22 -6.88
N ILE A 436 -26.23 15.07 -5.58
CA ILE A 436 -26.86 16.07 -4.72
C ILE A 436 -25.98 16.25 -3.49
N ARG A 437 -25.56 17.49 -3.21
CA ARG A 437 -24.64 17.84 -2.13
C ARG A 437 -25.23 18.92 -1.25
N SER A 438 -25.06 18.78 0.06
CA SER A 438 -25.42 19.79 1.07
C SER A 438 -26.86 20.33 0.93
N SER A 439 -27.78 19.50 0.45
CA SER A 439 -29.14 19.92 0.06
C SER A 439 -30.19 19.34 1.00
N THR A 440 -31.37 19.98 1.07
CA THR A 440 -32.49 19.50 1.90
C THR A 440 -33.68 19.13 1.02
N ILE A 441 -34.18 17.90 1.19
CA ILE A 441 -35.46 17.44 0.65
C ILE A 441 -36.48 17.61 1.77
N ASN A 442 -37.46 18.50 1.59
CA ASN A 442 -38.44 18.82 2.64
C ASN A 442 -39.16 17.56 3.17
N ASP A 443 -39.52 17.54 4.46
CA ASP A 443 -39.87 16.33 5.24
C ASP A 443 -41.02 15.48 4.68
N ALA A 444 -41.88 16.04 3.83
CA ALA A 444 -42.99 15.34 3.19
C ALA A 444 -42.65 14.77 1.79
N LEU A 445 -41.46 15.05 1.28
CA LEU A 445 -41.08 14.80 -0.11
C LEU A 445 -40.22 13.55 -0.24
N ILE A 446 -40.41 12.84 -1.35
CA ILE A 446 -39.70 11.60 -1.65
C ILE A 446 -38.82 11.84 -2.88
N PHE A 447 -37.53 11.56 -2.74
CA PHE A 447 -36.61 11.39 -3.87
C PHE A 447 -36.74 9.99 -4.45
N SER A 448 -37.21 9.89 -5.70
CA SER A 448 -37.49 8.63 -6.39
C SER A 448 -36.81 8.64 -7.78
N PRO A 449 -35.57 8.15 -7.89
CA PRO A 449 -34.88 8.03 -9.17
C PRO A 449 -35.48 6.91 -10.03
N ASN A 450 -35.41 7.07 -11.36
CA ASN A 450 -35.79 6.03 -12.31
C ASN A 450 -34.87 4.80 -12.19
N SER A 451 -35.42 3.59 -12.35
CA SER A 451 -34.68 2.32 -12.41
C SER A 451 -33.53 2.28 -13.44
N ASP A 452 -33.58 3.16 -14.44
CA ASP A 452 -32.53 3.30 -15.46
C ASP A 452 -31.33 4.14 -15.01
N CYS A 453 -31.40 4.74 -13.81
CA CYS A 453 -30.30 5.52 -13.27
C CYS A 453 -29.09 4.62 -12.97
N ASN A 454 -27.91 5.00 -13.46
CA ASN A 454 -26.67 4.24 -13.29
C ASN A 454 -25.83 4.77 -12.13
N TYR A 455 -26.04 6.02 -11.72
CA TYR A 455 -25.23 6.65 -10.68
C TYR A 455 -26.07 7.62 -9.85
N ILE A 456 -26.09 7.42 -8.53
CA ILE A 456 -26.73 8.32 -7.58
C ILE A 456 -25.73 8.61 -6.46
N ASN A 457 -25.47 9.88 -6.18
CA ASN A 457 -24.56 10.30 -5.11
C ASN A 457 -25.19 11.44 -4.31
N LEU A 458 -25.67 11.14 -3.11
CA LEU A 458 -26.23 12.10 -2.17
C LEU A 458 -25.22 12.30 -1.05
N ILE A 459 -24.72 13.52 -0.85
CA ILE A 459 -23.74 13.86 0.18
C ILE A 459 -24.28 14.98 1.03
N ALA A 460 -24.38 14.77 2.35
CA ALA A 460 -24.94 15.75 3.26
C ALA A 460 -26.37 16.17 2.89
N VAL A 461 -27.19 15.18 2.54
CA VAL A 461 -28.60 15.36 2.19
C VAL A 461 -29.49 14.93 3.36
N GLU A 462 -30.55 15.69 3.60
CA GLU A 462 -31.63 15.34 4.53
C GLU A 462 -32.92 15.06 3.75
N GLY A 463 -33.67 14.03 4.17
CA GLY A 463 -35.02 13.74 3.69
C GLY A 463 -35.24 12.28 3.29
N ILE A 464 -36.39 12.00 2.65
CA ILE A 464 -36.80 10.63 2.28
C ILE A 464 -36.29 10.27 0.88
N VAL A 465 -35.67 9.11 0.77
CA VAL A 465 -35.20 8.50 -0.48
C VAL A 465 -35.90 7.15 -0.69
N CYS A 466 -36.47 6.94 -1.87
CA CYS A 466 -37.09 5.69 -2.30
C CYS A 466 -36.33 5.12 -3.50
N LEU A 467 -35.74 3.94 -3.35
CA LEU A 467 -35.05 3.21 -4.42
C LEU A 467 -35.74 1.87 -4.68
N SER A 468 -37.07 1.79 -4.61
CA SER A 468 -37.77 0.50 -4.73
C SER A 468 -37.49 -0.21 -6.08
N GLY A 469 -37.18 0.56 -7.14
CA GLY A 469 -36.73 0.06 -8.44
C GLY A 469 -35.22 -0.04 -8.64
N ILE A 470 -34.41 0.36 -7.65
CA ILE A 470 -32.94 0.37 -7.71
C ILE A 470 -32.40 -0.23 -6.42
N ALA A 471 -31.77 -1.39 -6.47
CA ALA A 471 -31.22 -2.06 -5.28
C ALA A 471 -32.26 -2.62 -4.27
N GLY A 472 -33.57 -2.37 -4.45
CA GLY A 472 -34.66 -2.96 -3.65
C GLY A 472 -35.03 -2.19 -2.38
N PHE A 473 -34.55 -0.95 -2.21
CA PHE A 473 -34.78 -0.17 -0.99
C PHE A 473 -36.07 0.66 -1.07
N LYS A 474 -37.07 0.36 -0.24
CA LYS A 474 -38.36 1.07 -0.29
C LYS A 474 -38.27 2.51 0.19
N GLU A 475 -38.07 2.74 1.48
CA GLU A 475 -38.01 4.09 2.05
C GLU A 475 -36.82 4.16 3.02
N MET A 476 -36.00 5.17 2.82
CA MET A 476 -34.84 5.48 3.64
C MET A 476 -34.90 6.96 4.02
N TRP A 477 -34.62 7.27 5.28
CA TRP A 477 -34.55 8.63 5.80
C TRP A 477 -33.10 9.00 6.04
N LEU A 478 -32.59 10.00 5.30
CA LEU A 478 -31.24 10.54 5.50
C LEU A 478 -31.27 11.64 6.58
N PHE A 479 -30.38 11.55 7.59
CA PHE A 479 -30.37 12.49 8.73
C PHE A 479 -29.45 13.71 8.50
N LYS A 480 -29.85 14.89 8.97
CA LYS A 480 -29.04 16.14 8.99
C LYS A 480 -28.07 16.28 10.16
N ASN A 481 -27.56 15.18 10.68
CA ASN A 481 -26.62 15.26 11.80
C ASN A 481 -25.27 15.85 11.35
N ALA A 482 -24.37 16.15 12.31
CA ALA A 482 -23.03 16.68 12.03
C ALA A 482 -22.23 15.83 11.01
N ASP A 483 -22.49 14.53 10.94
CA ASP A 483 -21.84 13.61 9.99
C ASP A 483 -22.54 13.52 8.62
N ALA A 484 -23.72 14.14 8.50
CA ALA A 484 -24.60 14.31 7.34
C ALA A 484 -24.99 13.02 6.58
N GLY A 485 -26.25 12.92 6.14
CA GLY A 485 -26.76 11.77 5.40
C GLY A 485 -26.00 11.55 4.08
N ARG A 486 -25.60 10.31 3.79
CA ARG A 486 -24.91 9.98 2.52
C ARG A 486 -25.46 8.71 1.90
N LEU A 487 -25.60 8.74 0.58
CA LEU A 487 -26.00 7.62 -0.25
C LEU A 487 -25.16 7.62 -1.52
N LEU A 488 -24.57 6.49 -1.89
CA LEU A 488 -23.89 6.31 -3.15
C LEU A 488 -24.34 5.00 -3.78
N TYR A 489 -24.81 5.06 -5.01
CA TYR A 489 -25.15 3.93 -5.85
C TYR A 489 -24.46 4.05 -7.19
N GLU A 490 -23.83 2.98 -7.67
CA GLU A 490 -23.15 2.92 -8.96
C GLU A 490 -23.41 1.56 -9.61
N LYS A 491 -24.09 1.57 -10.76
CA LYS A 491 -24.42 0.39 -11.57
C LYS A 491 -23.28 0.08 -12.53
N LYS A 492 -22.58 -1.04 -12.32
CA LYS A 492 -21.49 -1.50 -13.20
C LYS A 492 -21.87 -2.73 -14.04
N GLY A 493 -22.77 -3.55 -13.50
CA GLY A 493 -23.19 -4.81 -14.08
C GLY A 493 -23.59 -5.80 -12.98
N PRO A 494 -24.05 -7.00 -13.35
CA PRO A 494 -24.50 -8.00 -12.39
C PRO A 494 -23.40 -8.39 -11.40
N GLY A 495 -23.65 -8.17 -10.10
CA GLY A 495 -22.74 -8.52 -9.01
C GLY A 495 -21.50 -7.60 -8.91
N GLN A 496 -21.51 -6.47 -9.61
CA GLN A 496 -20.42 -5.48 -9.61
C GLN A 496 -20.87 -4.09 -9.15
N SER A 497 -22.18 -3.88 -9.01
CA SER A 497 -22.71 -2.60 -8.58
C SER A 497 -22.34 -2.31 -7.12
N LEU A 498 -22.19 -1.02 -6.81
CA LEU A 498 -21.87 -0.50 -5.49
C LEU A 498 -23.11 0.14 -4.89
N PHE A 499 -23.39 -0.15 -3.62
CA PHE A 499 -24.36 0.54 -2.80
C PHE A 499 -23.73 0.90 -1.45
N LYS A 500 -23.78 2.17 -1.10
CA LYS A 500 -23.26 2.71 0.14
C LYS A 500 -24.28 3.65 0.77
N LEU A 501 -24.56 3.44 2.05
CA LEU A 501 -25.50 4.24 2.84
C LEU A 501 -24.84 4.59 4.18
N GLU A 502 -24.79 5.88 4.52
CA GLU A 502 -24.26 6.38 5.79
C GLU A 502 -25.28 7.31 6.46
N ASN A 503 -25.44 7.18 7.78
CA ASN A 503 -26.30 8.04 8.61
C ASN A 503 -27.77 8.07 8.17
N ALA A 504 -28.40 6.90 8.12
CA ALA A 504 -29.77 6.77 7.64
C ALA A 504 -30.66 5.87 8.51
N GLY A 505 -31.95 6.21 8.58
CA GLY A 505 -33.02 5.33 9.04
C GLY A 505 -33.56 4.56 7.85
N VAL A 506 -33.80 3.26 8.00
CA VAL A 506 -34.29 2.42 6.91
C VAL A 506 -35.59 1.77 7.37
N TYR A 507 -36.62 1.80 6.51
CA TYR A 507 -37.95 1.29 6.83
C TYR A 507 -38.35 0.09 5.98
N GLY A 508 -39.03 -0.86 6.60
CA GLY A 508 -39.47 -2.13 6.01
C GLY A 508 -38.40 -3.22 5.94
N THR A 509 -38.79 -4.37 5.38
CA THR A 509 -37.84 -5.44 5.03
C THR A 509 -37.24 -5.17 3.66
N ILE A 510 -35.91 -5.14 3.59
CA ILE A 510 -35.17 -4.82 2.36
C ILE A 510 -34.34 -6.02 1.95
N SER A 511 -34.51 -6.47 0.71
CA SER A 511 -33.63 -7.46 0.09
C SER A 511 -32.69 -6.73 -0.85
N ILE A 512 -31.38 -6.75 -0.55
CA ILE A 512 -30.40 -6.12 -1.44
C ILE A 512 -30.34 -6.92 -2.75
N GLY A 513 -30.46 -6.22 -3.87
CA GLY A 513 -30.42 -6.82 -5.21
C GLY A 513 -29.18 -7.69 -5.45
N ILE A 514 -29.37 -8.79 -6.20
CA ILE A 514 -28.29 -9.71 -6.59
C ILE A 514 -27.27 -9.07 -7.54
N ASP A 515 -27.61 -7.92 -8.13
CA ASP A 515 -26.75 -7.13 -9.00
C ASP A 515 -25.73 -6.29 -8.23
N ILE A 516 -25.84 -6.19 -6.90
CA ILE A 516 -24.97 -5.39 -6.04
C ILE A 516 -23.87 -6.25 -5.45
N GLY A 517 -22.66 -6.06 -5.95
CA GLY A 517 -21.47 -6.72 -5.43
C GLY A 517 -20.98 -6.12 -4.12
N THR A 518 -21.11 -4.80 -3.95
CA THR A 518 -20.51 -4.07 -2.82
C THR A 518 -21.58 -3.33 -2.04
N VAL A 519 -21.68 -3.63 -0.74
CA VAL A 519 -22.66 -3.06 0.18
C VAL A 519 -21.92 -2.44 1.37
N ILE A 520 -22.09 -1.15 1.60
CA ILE A 520 -21.48 -0.44 2.73
C ILE A 520 -22.57 0.29 3.51
N LEU A 521 -22.79 -0.10 4.76
CA LEU A 521 -23.83 0.41 5.65
C LEU A 521 -23.18 0.96 6.91
N ARG A 522 -23.19 2.28 7.10
CA ARG A 522 -22.58 2.93 8.27
C ARG A 522 -23.60 3.76 9.04
N ASN A 523 -23.66 3.58 10.36
CA ASN A 523 -24.59 4.32 11.22
C ASN A 523 -26.06 4.22 10.75
N ILE A 524 -26.49 2.99 10.45
CA ILE A 524 -27.85 2.69 9.96
C ILE A 524 -28.76 2.30 11.13
N MET A 525 -30.01 2.78 11.13
CA MET A 525 -31.00 2.42 12.14
C MET A 525 -32.23 1.78 11.49
N LEU A 526 -32.59 0.57 11.93
CA LEU A 526 -33.81 -0.15 11.55
C LEU A 526 -34.84 -0.05 12.68
N LYS A 527 -36.15 0.04 12.37
CA LYS A 527 -37.20 -0.07 13.40
C LYS A 527 -37.40 -1.54 13.81
N PRO A 528 -38.00 -1.79 14.99
CA PRO A 528 -38.38 -3.14 15.40
C PRO A 528 -39.23 -3.87 14.34
N GLY A 529 -38.86 -5.11 14.02
CA GLY A 529 -39.53 -5.94 13.01
C GLY A 529 -39.04 -5.72 11.57
N GLU A 530 -38.21 -4.71 11.34
CA GLU A 530 -37.58 -4.46 10.05
C GLU A 530 -36.23 -5.18 9.96
N LYS A 531 -35.83 -5.57 8.74
CA LYS A 531 -34.56 -6.24 8.51
C LYS A 531 -33.96 -5.96 7.14
N ILE A 532 -32.64 -6.00 7.04
CA ILE A 532 -31.91 -5.99 5.77
C ILE A 532 -31.45 -7.41 5.47
N ILE A 533 -31.79 -7.93 4.29
CA ILE A 533 -31.45 -9.26 3.80
C ILE A 533 -30.29 -9.16 2.82
N LEU A 534 -29.18 -9.81 3.16
CA LEU A 534 -28.02 -9.95 2.29
C LEU A 534 -28.06 -11.31 1.59
N SER A 535 -27.44 -11.38 0.42
CA SER A 535 -27.31 -12.58 -0.39
C SER A 535 -25.84 -12.90 -0.66
N ASN A 536 -25.55 -14.13 -1.06
CA ASN A 536 -24.21 -14.55 -1.49
C ASN A 536 -23.67 -13.77 -2.71
N ALA A 537 -24.52 -13.03 -3.43
CA ALA A 537 -24.11 -12.15 -4.51
C ALA A 537 -23.39 -10.88 -4.01
N ASN A 538 -23.59 -10.49 -2.75
CA ASN A 538 -22.92 -9.33 -2.16
C ASN A 538 -21.48 -9.75 -1.73
N ARG A 539 -20.51 -9.54 -2.62
CA ARG A 539 -19.11 -9.96 -2.47
C ARG A 539 -18.30 -9.09 -1.51
N HIS A 540 -18.73 -7.86 -1.27
CA HIS A 540 -18.14 -6.98 -0.28
C HIS A 540 -19.27 -6.42 0.58
N VAL A 541 -19.18 -6.63 1.89
CA VAL A 541 -20.18 -6.16 2.85
C VAL A 541 -19.46 -5.49 3.99
N GLU A 542 -19.82 -4.25 4.29
CA GLU A 542 -19.36 -3.52 5.47
C GLU A 542 -20.57 -3.01 6.24
N ILE A 543 -20.76 -3.46 7.47
CA ILE A 543 -21.81 -2.98 8.39
C ILE A 543 -21.10 -2.41 9.61
N ILE A 544 -21.16 -1.10 9.82
CA ILE A 544 -20.46 -0.42 10.92
C ILE A 544 -21.43 0.47 11.66
N LYS A 545 -21.45 0.37 12.99
CA LYS A 545 -22.27 1.22 13.86
C LYS A 545 -23.78 1.17 13.54
N ALA A 546 -24.27 0.05 13.02
CA ALA A 546 -25.68 -0.11 12.69
C ALA A 546 -26.50 -0.58 13.90
N TYR A 547 -27.82 -0.44 13.85
CA TYR A 547 -28.75 -0.95 14.86
C TYR A 547 -29.95 -1.59 14.17
N GLY A 548 -30.20 -2.87 14.43
CA GLY A 548 -31.35 -3.59 13.85
C GLY A 548 -31.06 -5.04 13.49
N LEU A 549 -32.03 -5.70 12.85
CA LEU A 549 -31.92 -7.09 12.41
C LEU A 549 -31.32 -7.19 11.00
N PHE A 550 -30.30 -8.02 10.82
CA PHE A 550 -29.69 -8.33 9.54
C PHE A 550 -29.78 -9.82 9.25
N ASP A 551 -30.29 -10.20 8.08
CA ASP A 551 -30.31 -11.60 7.64
C ASP A 551 -28.95 -11.94 7.02
N MET A 552 -28.08 -12.52 7.84
CA MET A 552 -26.71 -12.87 7.51
C MET A 552 -26.57 -14.38 7.19
N ARG A 553 -27.67 -15.09 6.93
CA ARG A 553 -27.65 -16.55 6.71
C ARG A 553 -26.70 -16.96 5.59
N ALA A 554 -26.56 -16.12 4.56
CA ALA A 554 -25.65 -16.33 3.44
C ALA A 554 -24.14 -16.31 3.82
N TYR A 555 -23.77 -15.96 5.05
CA TYR A 555 -22.37 -15.89 5.50
C TYR A 555 -22.13 -16.55 6.86
N LEU A 556 -23.08 -16.37 7.79
CA LEU A 556 -23.00 -16.81 9.19
C LEU A 556 -23.95 -17.98 9.51
N GLY A 557 -24.83 -18.36 8.56
CA GLY A 557 -25.88 -19.35 8.78
C GLY A 557 -27.04 -18.88 9.69
N VAL A 558 -27.03 -17.62 10.15
CA VAL A 558 -28.00 -17.08 11.11
C VAL A 558 -28.48 -15.66 10.75
N GLU A 559 -29.66 -15.28 11.24
CA GLU A 559 -30.05 -13.86 11.35
C GLU A 559 -29.39 -13.27 12.59
N GLN A 560 -28.88 -12.04 12.49
CA GLN A 560 -28.15 -11.41 13.58
C GLN A 560 -28.72 -10.03 13.88
N PHE A 561 -29.05 -9.81 15.16
CA PHE A 561 -29.32 -8.47 15.66
C PHE A 561 -28.00 -7.73 15.89
N VAL A 562 -27.83 -6.60 15.23
CA VAL A 562 -26.64 -5.76 15.23
C VAL A 562 -26.89 -4.57 16.16
N ASN A 563 -25.95 -4.28 17.05
CA ASN A 563 -25.98 -3.09 17.93
C ASN A 563 -24.99 -2.02 17.43
N ARG A 564 -25.07 -0.80 17.96
CA ARG A 564 -24.27 0.36 17.51
C ARG A 564 -22.76 0.20 17.65
N ASP A 565 -22.28 -0.78 18.42
CA ASP A 565 -20.85 -1.04 18.58
C ASP A 565 -20.36 -2.15 17.64
N VAL A 566 -21.27 -2.91 17.02
CA VAL A 566 -20.93 -3.99 16.10
C VAL A 566 -20.31 -3.45 14.81
N SER A 567 -19.31 -4.18 14.33
CA SER A 567 -18.74 -4.02 12.99
C SER A 567 -18.60 -5.40 12.33
N ILE A 568 -19.09 -5.52 11.11
CA ILE A 568 -18.97 -6.71 10.25
C ILE A 568 -18.33 -6.25 8.95
N LYS A 569 -17.26 -6.92 8.52
CA LYS A 569 -16.65 -6.70 7.20
C LYS A 569 -16.44 -8.04 6.49
N ILE A 570 -16.86 -8.12 5.25
CA ILE A 570 -16.67 -9.26 4.35
C ILE A 570 -16.02 -8.72 3.09
N ILE A 571 -14.88 -9.26 2.70
CA ILE A 571 -14.06 -8.76 1.59
C ILE A 571 -13.75 -9.90 0.63
N ALA A 572 -13.93 -9.64 -0.67
CA ALA A 572 -13.53 -10.55 -1.74
C ALA A 572 -12.02 -10.50 -2.02
N ALA A 573 -11.46 -11.64 -2.44
CA ALA A 573 -10.08 -11.66 -2.92
C ALA A 573 -9.93 -10.74 -4.14
N GLN A 574 -8.92 -9.86 -4.14
CA GLN A 574 -8.69 -8.89 -5.22
C GLN A 574 -8.40 -9.55 -6.59
N GLU A 575 -7.93 -10.80 -6.61
CA GLU A 575 -7.38 -11.43 -7.82
C GLU A 575 -8.21 -12.58 -8.40
N LYS A 576 -9.37 -12.93 -7.83
CA LYS A 576 -10.18 -14.06 -8.33
C LYS A 576 -11.64 -13.67 -8.56
N THR A 577 -12.15 -14.04 -9.73
CA THR A 577 -13.48 -13.69 -10.24
C THR A 577 -14.67 -14.11 -9.37
N SER A 578 -14.50 -14.86 -8.27
CA SER A 578 -15.67 -15.44 -7.58
C SER A 578 -15.50 -15.98 -6.15
N LYS A 579 -14.43 -15.71 -5.38
CA LYS A 579 -14.36 -16.21 -3.98
C LYS A 579 -14.09 -15.09 -2.98
N LEU A 580 -15.03 -14.93 -2.04
CA LEU A 580 -14.81 -14.20 -0.78
C LEU A 580 -13.52 -14.73 -0.14
N SER A 581 -12.74 -13.91 0.57
CA SER A 581 -11.50 -14.39 1.20
C SER A 581 -11.35 -13.98 2.65
N GLN A 582 -12.05 -12.95 3.10
CA GLN A 582 -11.90 -12.45 4.45
C GLN A 582 -13.24 -12.10 5.10
N ILE A 583 -13.38 -12.45 6.38
CA ILE A 583 -14.44 -11.97 7.27
C ILE A 583 -13.85 -11.40 8.56
N GLU A 584 -14.34 -10.25 8.98
CA GLU A 584 -14.00 -9.59 10.25
C GLU A 584 -15.29 -9.31 11.02
N LEU A 585 -15.37 -9.83 12.23
CA LEU A 585 -16.50 -9.70 13.15
C LEU A 585 -16.03 -8.99 14.42
N LYS A 586 -16.74 -7.95 14.85
CA LYS A 586 -16.37 -7.16 16.02
C LYS A 586 -17.56 -6.82 16.91
N ASN A 587 -17.38 -6.95 18.24
CA ASN A 587 -18.33 -6.58 19.29
C ASN A 587 -19.69 -7.31 19.19
N MET A 588 -19.69 -8.57 18.74
CA MET A 588 -20.91 -9.34 18.49
C MET A 588 -21.22 -10.31 19.63
N ASN A 589 -22.52 -10.48 19.91
CA ASN A 589 -23.02 -11.51 20.80
C ASN A 589 -23.86 -12.49 19.98
N PHE A 590 -23.53 -13.79 20.03
CA PHE A 590 -24.29 -14.83 19.34
C PHE A 590 -25.09 -15.66 20.33
N GLU A 591 -26.40 -15.70 20.10
CA GLU A 591 -27.36 -16.46 20.90
C GLU A 591 -27.61 -17.88 20.36
N SER A 592 -27.11 -18.18 19.17
CA SER A 592 -27.24 -19.46 18.48
C SER A 592 -25.90 -19.91 17.89
N ASN A 593 -25.83 -21.17 17.48
CA ASN A 593 -24.66 -21.69 16.76
C ASN A 593 -24.46 -20.94 15.44
N VAL A 594 -23.22 -20.58 15.15
CA VAL A 594 -22.81 -19.89 13.93
C VAL A 594 -21.93 -20.84 13.13
N VAL A 595 -22.21 -20.97 11.84
CA VAL A 595 -21.39 -21.75 10.91
C VAL A 595 -20.97 -20.81 9.80
N LEU A 596 -19.67 -20.55 9.71
CA LEU A 596 -19.14 -19.73 8.62
C LEU A 596 -19.21 -20.50 7.30
N GLU A 597 -19.59 -19.81 6.23
CA GLU A 597 -19.56 -20.37 4.88
C GLU A 597 -18.14 -20.77 4.45
N ASP A 598 -18.05 -21.80 3.60
CA ASP A 598 -16.76 -22.34 3.14
C ASP A 598 -16.11 -21.55 2.00
N VAL A 599 -15.90 -20.27 2.30
CA VAL A 599 -15.31 -19.30 1.38
C VAL A 599 -14.22 -18.47 2.04
N PHE A 600 -14.19 -18.34 3.37
CA PHE A 600 -13.24 -17.44 4.03
C PHE A 600 -11.88 -18.10 4.23
N GLU A 601 -10.81 -17.48 3.70
CA GLU A 601 -9.42 -17.86 3.96
C GLU A 601 -8.86 -17.17 5.21
N ARG A 602 -9.38 -15.98 5.55
CA ARG A 602 -9.01 -15.22 6.75
C ARG A 602 -10.23 -14.89 7.58
N VAL A 603 -10.20 -15.27 8.85
CA VAL A 603 -11.25 -14.98 9.83
C VAL A 603 -10.68 -14.13 10.96
N SER A 604 -11.29 -12.98 11.22
CA SER A 604 -10.91 -12.08 12.32
C SER A 604 -12.08 -11.89 13.28
N LEU A 605 -11.88 -12.22 14.54
CA LEU A 605 -12.87 -12.19 15.61
C LEU A 605 -12.39 -11.25 16.70
N LYS A 606 -13.16 -10.20 17.01
CA LYS A 606 -12.82 -9.23 18.04
C LYS A 606 -13.97 -8.97 19.00
N ASN A 607 -13.76 -9.15 20.30
CA ASN A 607 -14.79 -8.98 21.33
C ASN A 607 -16.09 -9.72 20.98
N ILE A 608 -15.95 -11.00 20.63
CA ILE A 608 -17.08 -11.89 20.32
C ILE A 608 -17.50 -12.62 21.58
N LYS A 609 -18.79 -12.64 21.91
CA LYS A 609 -19.33 -13.40 23.04
C LYS A 609 -20.35 -14.42 22.55
N LEU A 610 -20.10 -15.67 22.89
CA LEU A 610 -21.01 -16.79 22.61
C LEU A 610 -21.76 -17.12 23.90
N ARG A 611 -23.09 -17.33 23.78
CA ARG A 611 -23.91 -17.82 24.89
C ARG A 611 -23.52 -19.25 25.27
N ASP A 612 -23.85 -19.67 26.49
CA ASP A 612 -23.65 -21.05 26.93
C ASP A 612 -24.28 -22.05 25.93
N ASN A 613 -23.53 -23.10 25.60
CA ASN A 613 -23.86 -24.12 24.61
C ASN A 613 -23.97 -23.63 23.15
N THR A 614 -23.49 -22.42 22.85
CA THR A 614 -23.32 -21.98 21.46
C THR A 614 -21.86 -22.07 21.01
N SER A 615 -21.66 -22.37 19.73
CA SER A 615 -20.36 -22.42 19.10
C SER A 615 -20.29 -21.58 17.84
N LEU A 616 -19.10 -21.07 17.54
CA LEU A 616 -18.76 -20.46 16.26
C LEU A 616 -17.82 -21.42 15.53
N ARG A 617 -18.35 -22.09 14.50
CA ARG A 617 -17.62 -23.06 13.70
C ARG A 617 -16.98 -22.39 12.49
N LEU A 618 -15.65 -22.51 12.40
CA LEU A 618 -14.88 -22.05 11.24
C LEU A 618 -15.04 -23.02 10.06
N ASN A 619 -14.81 -22.50 8.85
CA ASN A 619 -14.89 -23.26 7.62
C ASN A 619 -13.55 -23.93 7.24
N SER A 620 -13.61 -24.93 6.36
CA SER A 620 -12.44 -25.72 5.92
C SER A 620 -11.40 -24.91 5.16
N SER A 621 -11.79 -23.83 4.49
CA SER A 621 -10.88 -22.97 3.71
C SER A 621 -10.08 -21.97 4.56
N CYS A 622 -10.36 -21.84 5.86
CA CYS A 622 -9.68 -20.89 6.74
C CYS A 622 -8.18 -21.24 6.88
N LYS A 623 -7.31 -20.30 6.50
CA LYS A 623 -5.84 -20.37 6.59
C LYS A 623 -5.28 -19.41 7.65
N GLU A 624 -5.96 -18.30 7.90
CA GLU A 624 -5.56 -17.29 8.87
C GLU A 624 -6.67 -17.00 9.88
N LEU A 625 -6.35 -17.06 11.16
CA LEU A 625 -7.29 -16.80 12.26
C LEU A 625 -6.74 -15.71 13.18
N VAL A 626 -7.51 -14.65 13.40
CA VAL A 626 -7.20 -13.59 14.36
C VAL A 626 -8.29 -13.55 15.43
N ILE A 627 -7.91 -13.63 16.70
CA ILE A 627 -8.83 -13.66 17.84
C ILE A 627 -8.39 -12.64 18.87
N ASN A 628 -9.29 -11.76 19.24
CA ASN A 628 -9.01 -10.71 20.20
C ASN A 628 -10.21 -10.58 21.15
N GLU A 629 -9.99 -10.69 22.46
CA GLU A 629 -11.03 -10.49 23.50
C GLU A 629 -12.30 -11.35 23.30
N CYS A 630 -12.19 -12.56 22.74
CA CYS A 630 -13.35 -13.42 22.50
C CYS A 630 -13.65 -14.33 23.70
N GLN A 631 -14.93 -14.65 23.90
CA GLN A 631 -15.44 -15.54 24.94
C GLN A 631 -16.38 -16.59 24.36
N GLY A 632 -16.16 -17.86 24.73
CA GLY A 632 -17.01 -19.00 24.38
C GLY A 632 -16.37 -19.99 23.41
N LEU A 633 -17.15 -20.91 22.83
CA LEU A 633 -16.61 -22.05 22.07
C LEU A 633 -16.34 -21.75 20.59
N ILE A 634 -15.07 -21.71 20.18
CA ILE A 634 -14.64 -21.63 18.77
C ILE A 634 -14.34 -23.04 18.26
N ASP A 635 -15.14 -23.50 17.29
CA ASP A 635 -15.01 -24.84 16.73
C ASP A 635 -14.14 -24.85 15.46
N LEU A 636 -12.92 -25.40 15.59
CA LEU A 636 -11.93 -25.61 14.53
C LEU A 636 -12.05 -26.99 13.89
N SER A 637 -13.08 -27.79 14.20
CA SER A 637 -13.25 -29.18 13.75
C SER A 637 -13.27 -29.38 12.22
N ALA A 638 -13.53 -28.33 11.45
CA ALA A 638 -13.51 -28.35 9.99
C ALA A 638 -12.18 -27.88 9.38
N VAL A 639 -11.31 -27.22 10.16
CA VAL A 639 -10.08 -26.59 9.66
C VAL A 639 -8.96 -27.63 9.67
N GLY A 640 -8.39 -27.91 8.50
CA GLY A 640 -7.30 -28.90 8.38
C GLY A 640 -5.93 -28.37 8.81
N LYS A 641 -5.58 -27.15 8.39
CA LYS A 641 -4.29 -26.51 8.64
C LYS A 641 -4.47 -24.99 8.67
N LEU A 642 -3.75 -24.31 9.57
CA LEU A 642 -3.63 -22.86 9.58
C LEU A 642 -2.20 -22.43 9.24
N ASP A 643 -2.08 -21.44 8.37
CA ASP A 643 -0.83 -20.78 8.05
C ASP A 643 -0.47 -19.74 9.12
N LYS A 644 -1.46 -19.09 9.72
CA LYS A 644 -1.27 -18.13 10.81
C LYS A 644 -2.43 -18.15 11.82
N ILE A 645 -2.09 -18.10 13.10
CA ILE A 645 -3.00 -17.79 14.20
C ILE A 645 -2.45 -16.59 14.97
N GLU A 646 -3.30 -15.62 15.25
CA GLU A 646 -3.01 -14.46 16.10
C GLU A 646 -4.05 -14.39 17.23
N MET A 647 -3.61 -14.38 18.48
CA MET A 647 -4.50 -14.45 19.65
C MET A 647 -4.11 -13.46 20.74
N THR A 648 -5.06 -12.65 21.19
CA THR A 648 -4.90 -11.78 22.37
C THR A 648 -5.43 -12.49 23.63
N LEU A 649 -4.56 -12.66 24.64
CA LEU A 649 -4.84 -13.44 25.85
C LEU A 649 -5.04 -12.55 27.09
N HIS A 650 -6.14 -11.81 27.11
CA HIS A 650 -6.51 -10.90 28.21
C HIS A 650 -6.93 -11.60 29.51
N PHE A 651 -7.03 -10.85 30.63
CA PHE A 651 -7.46 -11.35 31.95
C PHE A 651 -8.91 -11.88 32.01
N GLN A 652 -9.74 -11.60 31.01
CA GLN A 652 -11.15 -12.02 31.00
C GLN A 652 -11.34 -13.36 30.30
N ARG A 653 -12.45 -14.05 30.62
CA ARG A 653 -12.80 -15.40 30.12
C ARG A 653 -12.49 -15.56 28.62
N ASN A 654 -11.68 -16.57 28.30
CA ASN A 654 -11.22 -16.82 26.95
C ASN A 654 -12.22 -17.53 26.05
N ALA A 655 -11.91 -17.47 24.76
CA ALA A 655 -12.36 -18.44 23.81
C ALA A 655 -11.80 -19.83 24.17
N ILE A 656 -12.67 -20.82 24.15
CA ILE A 656 -12.33 -22.24 24.29
C ILE A 656 -12.34 -22.82 22.89
N PHE A 657 -11.29 -23.55 22.53
CA PHE A 657 -11.18 -24.13 21.19
C PHE A 657 -11.53 -25.61 21.21
N THR A 658 -12.25 -26.09 20.19
CA THR A 658 -12.42 -27.52 19.92
C THR A 658 -11.87 -27.88 18.56
N SER A 659 -11.09 -28.96 18.48
CA SER A 659 -10.59 -29.53 17.23
C SER A 659 -10.84 -31.05 17.19
N LYS A 660 -10.83 -31.67 16.00
CA LYS A 660 -10.96 -33.14 15.84
C LYS A 660 -9.67 -33.92 16.16
N GLY A 661 -8.62 -33.23 16.58
CA GLY A 661 -7.29 -33.77 16.81
C GLY A 661 -6.21 -32.68 16.72
N PRO A 662 -4.93 -33.08 16.68
CA PRO A 662 -3.83 -32.15 16.57
C PRO A 662 -3.94 -31.30 15.31
N MET A 663 -3.73 -29.99 15.45
CA MET A 663 -3.96 -29.03 14.38
C MET A 663 -2.64 -28.41 13.94
N HIS A 664 -2.32 -28.51 12.64
CA HIS A 664 -1.09 -27.94 12.12
C HIS A 664 -1.20 -26.41 12.02
N VAL A 665 -0.29 -25.68 12.68
CA VAL A 665 -0.23 -24.21 12.68
C VAL A 665 1.18 -23.78 12.31
N ARG A 666 1.40 -23.10 11.17
CA ARG A 666 2.76 -22.69 10.78
C ARG A 666 3.27 -21.49 11.61
N HIS A 667 2.43 -20.48 11.80
CA HIS A 667 2.77 -19.27 12.57
C HIS A 667 1.79 -19.04 13.71
N LEU A 668 2.29 -19.05 14.95
CA LEU A 668 1.53 -18.72 16.15
C LEU A 668 1.98 -17.38 16.74
N HIS A 669 1.08 -16.41 16.81
CA HIS A 669 1.34 -15.09 17.38
C HIS A 669 0.43 -14.85 18.59
N LEU A 670 1.02 -14.78 19.78
CA LEU A 670 0.33 -14.47 21.02
C LEU A 670 0.55 -13.00 21.39
N ILE A 671 -0.52 -12.31 21.79
CA ILE A 671 -0.52 -10.90 22.13
C ILE A 671 -1.01 -10.75 23.57
N GLN A 672 -0.33 -9.91 24.36
CA GLN A 672 -0.78 -9.50 25.69
C GLN A 672 -1.14 -10.69 26.60
N VAL A 673 -0.18 -11.59 26.83
CA VAL A 673 -0.42 -12.82 27.60
C VAL A 673 -0.41 -12.56 29.10
N TYR A 674 -1.59 -12.48 29.72
CA TYR A 674 -1.74 -12.22 31.18
C TYR A 674 -2.21 -13.43 32.01
N GLN A 675 -2.49 -14.54 31.34
CA GLN A 675 -3.09 -15.75 31.90
C GLN A 675 -2.07 -16.66 32.59
N THR A 676 -2.55 -17.58 33.43
CA THR A 676 -1.70 -18.63 34.00
C THR A 676 -1.30 -19.65 32.94
N ALA A 677 -0.28 -20.46 33.23
CA ALA A 677 0.17 -21.48 32.28
C ALA A 677 -0.94 -22.50 31.97
N GLU A 678 -1.73 -22.88 32.98
CA GLU A 678 -2.85 -23.81 32.83
C GLU A 678 -3.99 -23.22 32.00
N GLU A 679 -4.27 -21.91 32.15
CA GLU A 679 -5.28 -21.21 31.35
C GLU A 679 -4.87 -21.12 29.88
N ILE A 680 -3.58 -20.87 29.62
CA ILE A 680 -3.04 -20.84 28.25
C ILE A 680 -3.07 -22.26 27.66
N GLU A 681 -2.67 -23.28 28.42
CA GLU A 681 -2.73 -24.69 27.98
C GLU A 681 -4.17 -25.11 27.67
N PHE A 682 -5.14 -24.69 28.47
CA PHE A 682 -6.56 -24.93 28.20
C PHE A 682 -7.07 -24.17 26.97
N SER A 683 -6.49 -23.00 26.68
CA SER A 683 -6.90 -22.13 25.56
C SER A 683 -6.15 -22.43 24.26
N LEU A 684 -5.05 -23.20 24.29
CA LEU A 684 -4.33 -23.62 23.10
C LEU A 684 -4.67 -25.10 22.87
N PRO A 685 -5.42 -25.45 21.81
CA PRO A 685 -5.61 -26.86 21.45
C PRO A 685 -4.25 -27.51 21.11
N ASP A 686 -4.25 -28.80 20.80
CA ASP A 686 -3.06 -29.58 20.39
C ASP A 686 -2.44 -29.06 19.06
N PHE A 687 -1.91 -27.84 19.07
CA PHE A 687 -1.24 -27.23 17.92
C PHE A 687 0.11 -27.90 17.69
N VAL A 688 0.35 -28.28 16.44
CA VAL A 688 1.57 -28.96 16.00
C VAL A 688 2.17 -28.25 14.80
N GLY A 689 3.47 -28.47 14.54
CA GLY A 689 4.13 -27.92 13.35
C GLY A 689 4.34 -26.41 13.37
N ILE A 690 4.41 -25.80 14.56
CA ILE A 690 4.69 -24.37 14.75
C ILE A 690 6.13 -24.09 14.31
N GLU A 691 6.27 -23.46 13.15
CA GLU A 691 7.57 -23.05 12.62
C GLU A 691 7.95 -21.68 13.18
N HIS A 692 7.01 -20.75 13.27
CA HIS A 692 7.24 -19.38 13.71
C HIS A 692 6.38 -19.11 14.94
N MET A 693 7.00 -18.72 16.05
CA MET A 693 6.27 -18.33 17.25
C MET A 693 6.66 -16.90 17.65
N GLN A 694 5.65 -16.06 17.83
CA GLN A 694 5.81 -14.67 18.24
C GLN A 694 4.97 -14.42 19.49
N ILE A 695 5.55 -13.74 20.48
CA ILE A 695 4.82 -13.19 21.61
C ILE A 695 5.13 -11.70 21.75
N SER A 696 4.10 -10.88 21.64
CA SER A 696 4.21 -9.42 21.76
C SER A 696 3.34 -8.89 22.89
N SER A 697 3.78 -7.76 23.47
CA SER A 697 3.01 -7.00 24.45
C SER A 697 3.04 -5.53 24.03
N ASP A 698 1.89 -4.98 23.64
CA ASP A 698 1.79 -3.58 23.21
C ASP A 698 2.04 -2.59 24.37
N ASP A 699 1.79 -3.02 25.60
CA ASP A 699 1.94 -2.21 26.82
C ASP A 699 3.40 -2.02 27.26
N ALA A 700 4.35 -2.76 26.69
CA ALA A 700 5.73 -2.77 27.18
C ALA A 700 6.44 -1.40 27.10
N TYR A 701 6.03 -0.50 26.19
CA TYR A 701 6.70 0.79 25.98
C TYR A 701 6.17 1.93 26.85
N ASP A 702 4.88 1.96 27.18
CA ASP A 702 4.29 3.07 27.96
C ASP A 702 4.64 2.99 29.46
N HIS A 703 5.14 1.85 29.93
CA HIS A 703 5.38 1.57 31.35
C HIS A 703 6.82 1.71 31.83
N VAL A 704 7.76 2.13 30.97
CA VAL A 704 9.17 2.32 31.35
C VAL A 704 9.35 3.29 32.53
N LYS A 705 8.39 4.20 32.76
CA LYS A 705 8.40 5.14 33.90
C LYS A 705 8.03 4.52 35.25
N ASP A 706 7.25 3.43 35.27
CA ASP A 706 6.77 2.81 36.52
C ASP A 706 7.70 1.71 37.07
N VAL A 707 8.60 1.16 36.23
CA VAL A 707 9.47 0.05 36.65
C VAL A 707 10.62 0.49 37.58
N LYS A 708 10.93 1.78 37.67
CA LYS A 708 11.85 2.28 38.70
C LYS A 708 11.25 2.12 40.11
N ARG A 709 9.95 2.40 40.24
CA ARG A 709 9.17 2.12 41.46
C ARG A 709 9.04 0.62 41.72
N TYR A 710 9.00 -0.21 40.67
CA TYR A 710 8.99 -1.67 40.79
C TYR A 710 10.23 -2.22 41.51
N ASN A 711 11.46 -1.81 41.15
CA ASN A 711 12.65 -2.34 41.84
C ASN A 711 12.66 -1.98 43.34
N GLU A 712 12.26 -0.75 43.68
CA GLU A 712 12.12 -0.31 45.07
C GLU A 712 11.00 -1.06 45.83
N GLN A 713 9.94 -1.47 45.12
CA GLN A 713 8.78 -2.18 45.69
C GLN A 713 8.93 -3.71 45.70
N ALA A 714 9.69 -4.30 44.78
CA ALA A 714 9.95 -5.74 44.70
C ALA A 714 10.96 -6.15 45.77
N GLU A 715 12.00 -5.34 46.03
CA GLU A 715 12.90 -5.55 47.16
C GLU A 715 12.12 -5.54 48.49
N THR A 716 11.13 -4.64 48.65
CA THR A 716 10.26 -4.62 49.83
C THR A 716 9.21 -5.75 49.84
N PHE A 717 8.74 -6.24 48.69
CA PHE A 717 7.78 -7.36 48.61
C PHE A 717 8.43 -8.71 48.98
N PHE A 718 9.64 -9.00 48.49
CA PHE A 718 10.40 -10.19 48.89
C PHE A 718 10.88 -10.11 50.36
N GLU A 719 11.05 -8.90 50.91
CA GLU A 719 11.24 -8.71 52.35
C GLU A 719 9.95 -8.93 53.16
N HIS A 720 8.77 -8.58 52.61
CA HIS A 720 7.47 -8.72 53.27
C HIS A 720 6.88 -10.14 53.21
N GLU A 721 7.17 -10.96 52.20
CA GLU A 721 6.78 -12.39 52.20
C GLU A 721 7.41 -13.18 53.36
N ASN A 722 8.48 -12.65 53.97
CA ASN A 722 9.08 -13.19 55.18
C ASN A 722 8.41 -12.68 56.49
N LEU A 723 7.48 -11.74 56.42
CA LEU A 723 6.76 -11.15 57.55
C LEU A 723 5.26 -11.46 57.45
N LYS A 724 4.85 -12.57 58.09
CA LYS A 724 3.52 -13.20 57.91
C LYS A 724 2.27 -12.42 58.34
N ASP A 725 2.34 -11.21 58.92
CA ASP A 725 1.18 -10.64 59.64
C ASP A 725 0.84 -9.15 59.38
N SER A 726 1.25 -8.54 58.26
CA SER A 726 0.90 -7.13 57.97
C SER A 726 -0.16 -6.97 56.87
N PRO A 727 -1.31 -6.29 57.11
CA PRO A 727 -2.32 -6.02 56.10
C PRO A 727 -1.85 -4.92 55.12
N VAL A 728 -1.68 -5.28 53.85
CA VAL A 728 -1.24 -4.37 52.78
C VAL A 728 -2.41 -3.48 52.29
N PRO A 729 -2.21 -2.18 52.01
CA PRO A 729 -3.27 -1.29 51.52
C PRO A 729 -3.78 -1.65 50.11
N LEU A 730 -5.11 -1.64 49.92
CA LEU A 730 -5.85 -1.95 48.68
C LEU A 730 -5.42 -1.18 47.41
N SER A 731 -4.67 -0.06 47.51
CA SER A 731 -4.16 0.65 46.33
C SER A 731 -2.98 -0.04 45.63
N TYR A 732 -2.47 -1.15 46.20
CA TYR A 732 -1.38 -1.95 45.60
C TYR A 732 -1.87 -3.02 44.60
N GLU A 733 -3.14 -3.43 44.64
CA GLU A 733 -3.63 -4.58 43.86
C GLU A 733 -3.54 -4.36 42.33
N GLN A 734 -3.92 -3.17 41.83
CA GLN A 734 -3.85 -2.87 40.39
C GLN A 734 -2.42 -2.78 39.83
N LYS A 735 -1.40 -2.54 40.66
CA LYS A 735 0.01 -2.54 40.23
C LYS A 735 0.64 -3.94 40.30
N SER A 736 0.15 -4.81 41.19
CA SER A 736 0.58 -6.21 41.32
C SER A 736 0.14 -7.08 40.13
N GLU A 737 -1.06 -6.83 39.57
CA GLU A 737 -1.61 -7.61 38.46
C GLU A 737 -0.74 -7.60 37.19
N ARG A 738 -0.03 -6.49 36.92
CA ARG A 738 0.80 -6.35 35.71
C ARG A 738 2.17 -7.01 35.85
N LEU A 739 2.77 -6.93 37.03
CA LEU A 739 3.96 -7.71 37.40
C LEU A 739 3.69 -9.21 37.29
N SER A 740 2.52 -9.62 37.77
CA SER A 740 2.08 -11.00 37.69
C SER A 740 2.05 -11.50 36.24
N GLY A 741 1.77 -10.65 35.25
CA GLY A 741 1.76 -11.04 33.83
C GLY A 741 3.12 -11.55 33.34
N HIS A 742 4.20 -10.81 33.60
CA HIS A 742 5.54 -11.22 33.18
C HIS A 742 6.03 -12.50 33.87
N ILE A 743 5.75 -12.65 35.17
CA ILE A 743 6.11 -13.85 35.93
C ILE A 743 5.31 -15.06 35.43
N LYS A 744 3.98 -14.91 35.24
CA LYS A 744 3.13 -15.97 34.70
C LYS A 744 3.60 -16.41 33.31
N LEU A 745 3.98 -15.46 32.46
CA LEU A 745 4.46 -15.75 31.12
C LEU A 745 5.83 -16.44 31.12
N SER A 746 6.75 -16.03 31.99
CA SER A 746 8.02 -16.73 32.20
C SER A 746 7.79 -18.17 32.70
N ASN A 747 6.85 -18.37 33.63
CA ASN A 747 6.48 -19.69 34.12
C ASN A 747 5.86 -20.55 33.00
N TYR A 748 5.03 -19.96 32.14
CA TYR A 748 4.49 -20.63 30.97
C TYR A 748 5.59 -21.08 29.99
N ILE A 749 6.54 -20.19 29.68
CA ILE A 749 7.70 -20.52 28.84
C ILE A 749 8.48 -21.70 29.44
N ASN A 750 8.68 -21.72 30.77
CA ASN A 750 9.40 -22.82 31.43
C ASN A 750 8.70 -24.18 31.35
N SER A 751 7.37 -24.18 31.39
CA SER A 751 6.59 -25.41 31.63
C SER A 751 6.05 -26.05 30.36
N HIS A 752 5.71 -25.27 29.34
CA HIS A 752 4.90 -25.75 28.21
C HIS A 752 5.52 -25.51 26.84
N TRP A 753 6.39 -24.51 26.72
CA TRP A 753 7.02 -24.17 25.46
C TRP A 753 7.74 -25.34 24.79
N SER A 754 8.54 -26.08 25.57
CA SER A 754 9.36 -27.16 25.04
C SER A 754 8.49 -28.24 24.39
N LYS A 755 7.24 -28.42 24.82
CA LYS A 755 6.31 -29.35 24.20
C LYS A 755 5.72 -28.81 22.89
N LEU A 756 5.38 -27.52 22.85
CA LEU A 756 4.68 -26.91 21.71
C LEU A 756 5.56 -26.71 20.47
N VAL A 757 6.84 -26.37 20.66
CA VAL A 757 7.67 -25.91 19.54
C VAL A 757 9.00 -26.66 19.35
N GLN A 758 9.32 -27.66 20.18
CA GLN A 758 10.64 -28.32 20.21
C GLN A 758 11.20 -28.69 18.83
N VAL A 759 10.37 -29.35 18.02
CA VAL A 759 10.82 -30.01 16.80
C VAL A 759 10.70 -29.10 15.57
N SER A 760 9.72 -28.20 15.55
CA SER A 760 9.36 -27.44 14.33
C SER A 760 9.84 -25.99 14.33
N ALA A 761 10.12 -25.37 15.49
CA ALA A 761 10.43 -23.95 15.52
C ALA A 761 11.71 -23.59 14.76
N LYS A 762 11.56 -22.67 13.82
CA LYS A 762 12.62 -22.02 13.04
C LYS A 762 12.80 -20.57 13.47
N GLU A 763 11.73 -19.90 13.86
CA GLU A 763 11.75 -18.50 14.27
C GLU A 763 11.07 -18.28 15.61
N LEU A 764 11.68 -17.41 16.40
CA LEU A 764 11.18 -17.05 17.70
C LEU A 764 11.33 -15.57 18.01
N ASP A 765 10.21 -14.94 18.31
CA ASP A 765 10.14 -13.52 18.64
C ASP A 765 9.47 -13.32 19.99
N LEU A 766 10.30 -13.10 21.02
CA LEU A 766 9.92 -12.79 22.40
C LEU A 766 10.37 -11.39 22.80
N ALA A 767 10.50 -10.46 21.84
CA ALA A 767 10.96 -9.11 22.13
C ALA A 767 10.04 -8.37 23.12
N GLY A 768 8.77 -8.79 23.25
CA GLY A 768 7.81 -8.26 24.21
C GLY A 768 7.91 -8.82 25.63
N ILE A 769 8.82 -9.78 25.91
CA ILE A 769 8.88 -10.51 27.18
C ILE A 769 10.31 -10.55 27.71
N VAL A 770 10.46 -10.34 29.02
CA VAL A 770 11.72 -10.60 29.72
C VAL A 770 11.90 -12.11 29.92
N VAL A 771 12.89 -12.67 29.21
CA VAL A 771 13.30 -14.07 29.35
C VAL A 771 14.31 -14.16 30.50
N MET A 772 13.94 -14.88 31.56
CA MET A 772 14.76 -15.09 32.75
C MET A 772 15.79 -16.21 32.54
N ARG A 773 16.77 -16.26 33.44
CA ARG A 773 17.90 -17.20 33.36
C ARG A 773 17.45 -18.66 33.37
N GLU A 774 16.42 -18.95 34.15
CA GLU A 774 15.83 -20.28 34.31
C GLU A 774 15.24 -20.79 32.99
N ASN A 775 14.76 -19.87 32.13
CA ASN A 775 14.18 -20.20 30.82
C ASN A 775 15.23 -20.62 29.79
N TRP A 776 16.49 -20.18 29.93
CA TRP A 776 17.48 -20.33 28.85
C TRP A 776 17.75 -21.79 28.51
N LYS A 777 17.73 -22.68 29.50
CA LYS A 777 17.95 -24.13 29.31
C LYS A 777 17.09 -24.73 28.20
N SER A 778 15.84 -24.29 28.09
CA SER A 778 14.88 -24.76 27.09
C SER A 778 15.25 -24.39 25.65
N LEU A 779 16.00 -23.29 25.45
CA LEU A 779 16.40 -22.85 24.10
C LEU A 779 17.29 -23.87 23.40
N LYS A 780 18.11 -24.61 24.16
CA LYS A 780 19.05 -25.60 23.63
C LYS A 780 18.35 -26.77 22.95
N GLU A 781 17.11 -27.04 23.34
CA GLU A 781 16.29 -28.11 22.78
C GLU A 781 15.69 -27.74 21.41
N LEU A 782 15.70 -26.45 21.05
CA LEU A 782 15.16 -25.94 19.78
C LEU A 782 16.19 -26.08 18.66
N VAL A 783 16.54 -27.32 18.32
CA VAL A 783 17.63 -27.66 17.38
C VAL A 783 17.46 -27.10 15.96
N ASN A 784 16.24 -26.70 15.60
CA ASN A 784 15.90 -26.11 14.30
C ASN A 784 15.81 -24.58 14.33
N LEU A 785 16.01 -23.95 15.49
CA LEU A 785 15.85 -22.51 15.67
C LEU A 785 16.95 -21.75 14.93
N ARG A 786 16.55 -20.87 14.01
CA ARG A 786 17.45 -20.06 13.18
C ARG A 786 17.39 -18.58 13.53
N SER A 787 16.25 -18.08 14.01
CA SER A 787 16.07 -16.69 14.41
C SER A 787 15.52 -16.61 15.82
N LEU A 788 16.20 -15.86 16.68
CA LEU A 788 15.79 -15.64 18.06
C LEU A 788 15.81 -14.14 18.36
N LYS A 789 14.67 -13.60 18.80
CA LYS A 789 14.56 -12.25 19.36
C LYS A 789 14.08 -12.37 20.79
N ILE A 790 14.85 -11.85 21.73
CA ILE A 790 14.52 -11.96 23.15
C ILE A 790 14.84 -10.65 23.85
N CYS A 791 14.01 -10.30 24.84
CA CYS A 791 14.40 -9.30 25.82
C CYS A 791 14.99 -9.99 27.05
N VAL A 792 16.17 -9.55 27.49
CA VAL A 792 16.85 -10.13 28.66
C VAL A 792 17.06 -9.07 29.73
N GLU A 793 16.78 -9.40 30.98
CA GLU A 793 16.98 -8.47 32.11
C GLU A 793 18.47 -8.19 32.31
N ASN A 794 19.24 -9.27 32.47
CA ASN A 794 20.68 -9.26 32.66
C ASN A 794 21.32 -10.24 31.68
N LEU A 795 22.03 -9.69 30.69
CA LEU A 795 22.75 -10.50 29.73
C LEU A 795 23.98 -11.12 30.41
N HIS A 796 24.00 -12.45 30.53
CA HIS A 796 25.12 -13.22 31.04
C HIS A 796 25.72 -14.10 29.93
N ALA A 797 27.00 -14.45 30.05
CA ALA A 797 27.66 -15.37 29.13
C ALA A 797 26.95 -16.73 29.02
N GLU A 798 26.33 -17.18 30.12
CA GLU A 798 25.59 -18.44 30.19
C GLU A 798 24.43 -18.53 29.17
N LEU A 799 23.82 -17.40 28.76
CA LEU A 799 22.77 -17.43 27.72
C LEU A 799 23.29 -18.11 26.45
N PHE A 800 24.53 -17.80 26.05
CA PHE A 800 25.14 -18.33 24.82
C PHE A 800 25.45 -19.83 24.90
N GLU A 801 25.53 -20.40 26.10
CA GLU A 801 25.71 -21.85 26.32
C GLU A 801 24.44 -22.65 26.05
N TYR A 802 23.29 -21.98 26.14
CA TYR A 802 21.98 -22.58 25.87
C TYR A 802 21.41 -22.21 24.50
N LEU A 803 22.10 -21.39 23.72
CA LEU A 803 21.68 -21.11 22.36
C LEU A 803 21.96 -22.34 21.46
N PRO A 804 20.98 -22.80 20.66
CA PRO A 804 21.20 -23.91 19.76
C PRO A 804 22.18 -23.52 18.64
N PRO A 805 23.05 -24.44 18.19
CA PRO A 805 24.08 -24.16 17.20
C PRO A 805 23.51 -23.77 15.83
N SER A 806 22.23 -24.00 15.58
CA SER A 806 21.50 -23.63 14.35
C SER A 806 21.18 -22.13 14.24
N ILE A 807 21.31 -21.36 15.32
CA ILE A 807 20.98 -19.92 15.33
C ILE A 807 21.83 -19.17 14.31
N ARG A 808 21.15 -18.34 13.50
CA ARG A 808 21.73 -17.46 12.48
C ARG A 808 21.53 -15.98 12.79
N LEU A 809 20.37 -15.64 13.37
CA LEU A 809 19.99 -14.30 13.81
C LEU A 809 19.72 -14.32 15.31
N LEU A 810 20.39 -13.46 16.04
CA LEU A 810 20.09 -13.19 17.44
C LEU A 810 19.82 -11.71 17.64
N GLU A 811 18.67 -11.38 18.20
CA GLU A 811 18.37 -10.05 18.69
C GLU A 811 18.23 -10.07 20.20
N LEU A 812 19.00 -9.23 20.87
CA LEU A 812 18.95 -9.02 22.31
C LEU A 812 18.53 -7.57 22.56
N SER A 813 17.35 -7.40 23.12
CA SER A 813 16.90 -6.11 23.66
C SER A 813 16.99 -6.09 25.18
N CYS A 814 17.22 -4.91 25.74
CA CYS A 814 17.13 -4.68 27.17
C CYS A 814 15.80 -4.03 27.50
N MET A 815 15.24 -4.35 28.67
CA MET A 815 14.23 -3.46 29.26
C MET A 815 14.93 -2.14 29.62
N ILE A 816 14.46 -1.04 29.03
CA ILE A 816 14.97 0.35 29.22
C ILE A 816 14.87 0.80 30.69
N THR A 817 14.22 0.01 31.53
CA THR A 817 13.93 0.29 32.94
C THR A 817 15.14 0.16 33.86
N ARG A 818 16.33 -0.10 33.31
CA ARG A 818 17.57 -0.07 34.07
C ARG A 818 17.70 1.29 34.77
N ASP A 819 17.77 1.25 36.09
CA ASP A 819 18.24 2.40 36.85
C ASP A 819 19.61 2.79 36.27
N LYS A 820 19.82 4.10 36.05
CA LYS A 820 21.01 4.64 35.37
C LYS A 820 22.34 4.24 36.04
N ASN A 821 22.26 3.60 37.20
CA ASN A 821 23.35 3.21 38.07
C ASN A 821 23.65 1.70 38.09
N ARG A 822 22.83 0.82 37.48
CA ARG A 822 23.15 -0.63 37.46
C ARG A 822 24.30 -0.89 36.48
N HIS A 823 25.43 -1.28 37.05
CA HIS A 823 26.61 -1.71 36.30
C HIS A 823 26.42 -3.13 35.77
N ILE A 824 26.72 -3.35 34.49
CA ILE A 824 26.82 -4.71 33.93
C ILE A 824 28.07 -5.35 34.54
N THR A 825 27.88 -6.18 35.57
CA THR A 825 28.97 -6.96 36.16
C THR A 825 29.30 -8.14 35.24
N VAL A 826 30.38 -8.01 34.46
CA VAL A 826 30.94 -9.10 33.67
C VAL A 826 31.68 -10.04 34.61
N LYS A 827 31.02 -11.13 35.04
CA LYS A 827 31.72 -12.23 35.73
C LYS A 827 32.40 -13.11 34.68
N HIS A 828 33.72 -13.02 34.60
CA HIS A 828 34.53 -13.83 33.70
C HIS A 828 34.64 -15.27 34.21
N SER A 829 33.88 -16.19 33.61
CA SER A 829 34.19 -17.63 33.66
C SER A 829 33.80 -18.26 32.32
N PRO A 830 34.65 -18.15 31.28
CA PRO A 830 34.37 -18.72 29.95
C PRO A 830 34.60 -20.24 29.87
N LEU A 831 34.66 -20.96 31.00
CA LEU A 831 34.92 -22.40 31.03
C LEU A 831 33.63 -23.15 30.69
N GLY A 832 33.41 -23.43 29.40
CA GLY A 832 32.40 -24.39 28.94
C GLY A 832 31.46 -23.95 27.82
N CYS A 833 31.57 -22.73 27.30
CA CYS A 833 30.61 -22.26 26.31
C CYS A 833 30.73 -22.97 24.95
N THR A 834 29.60 -23.36 24.39
CA THR A 834 29.50 -23.89 23.02
C THR A 834 29.68 -22.78 22.00
N SER A 835 30.55 -23.02 21.01
CA SER A 835 30.67 -22.13 19.85
C SER A 835 29.34 -22.06 19.09
N LEU A 836 29.00 -20.87 18.56
CA LEU A 836 27.83 -20.62 17.72
C LEU A 836 28.29 -20.43 16.27
N PRO A 837 28.64 -21.51 15.55
CA PRO A 837 29.27 -21.45 14.24
C PRO A 837 28.35 -20.89 13.15
N ASN A 838 27.04 -20.81 13.40
CA ASN A 838 26.07 -20.32 12.41
C ASN A 838 25.58 -18.89 12.70
N LEU A 839 25.92 -18.29 13.85
CA LEU A 839 25.45 -16.93 14.17
C LEU A 839 26.14 -15.92 13.26
N ARG A 840 25.37 -15.25 12.40
CA ARG A 840 25.87 -14.30 11.41
C ARG A 840 25.48 -12.87 11.70
N VAL A 841 24.28 -12.67 12.26
CA VAL A 841 23.76 -11.34 12.56
C VAL A 841 23.34 -11.24 14.01
N LEU A 842 23.81 -10.18 14.64
CA LEU A 842 23.53 -9.86 16.02
C LEU A 842 22.95 -8.44 16.12
N ILE A 843 21.74 -8.32 16.63
CA ILE A 843 21.07 -7.03 16.86
C ILE A 843 21.05 -6.79 18.37
N VAL A 844 21.71 -5.72 18.83
CA VAL A 844 21.91 -5.48 20.26
C VAL A 844 21.77 -4.01 20.61
N GLU A 845 21.54 -3.76 21.89
CA GLU A 845 21.73 -2.44 22.48
C GLU A 845 23.21 -2.18 22.75
N ALA A 846 23.63 -0.90 22.65
CA ALA A 846 25.01 -0.49 22.83
C ALA A 846 25.62 -0.98 24.16
N ASP A 847 24.80 -1.02 25.21
CA ASP A 847 25.17 -1.44 26.56
C ASP A 847 25.69 -2.89 26.61
N TYR A 848 25.35 -3.75 25.63
CA TYR A 848 25.80 -5.14 25.60
C TYR A 848 27.17 -5.36 24.95
N LEU A 849 27.74 -4.36 24.27
CA LEU A 849 29.02 -4.50 23.55
C LEU A 849 30.21 -4.93 24.43
N PRO A 850 30.38 -4.43 25.67
CA PRO A 850 31.48 -4.88 26.53
C PRO A 850 31.46 -6.39 26.80
N LEU A 851 30.26 -6.98 26.96
CA LEU A 851 30.13 -8.42 27.14
C LEU A 851 30.44 -9.17 25.85
N LEU A 852 29.88 -8.74 24.71
CA LEU A 852 30.09 -9.39 23.41
C LEU A 852 31.57 -9.47 23.04
N ARG A 853 32.36 -8.45 23.40
CA ARG A 853 33.81 -8.44 23.24
C ARG A 853 34.48 -9.64 23.92
N SER A 854 34.06 -9.98 25.13
CA SER A 854 34.57 -11.13 25.88
C SER A 854 34.15 -12.49 25.29
N LEU A 855 33.13 -12.49 24.42
CA LEU A 855 32.57 -13.69 23.78
C LEU A 855 33.00 -13.84 22.31
N SER A 856 33.95 -13.04 21.84
CA SER A 856 34.36 -13.02 20.43
C SER A 856 34.78 -14.40 19.89
N THR A 857 35.39 -15.24 20.74
CA THR A 857 35.77 -16.62 20.38
C THR A 857 34.58 -17.57 20.19
N LEU A 858 33.42 -17.25 20.79
CA LEU A 858 32.19 -18.05 20.65
C LEU A 858 31.41 -17.72 19.39
N LEU A 859 31.73 -16.61 18.74
CA LEU A 859 30.98 -16.07 17.61
C LEU A 859 31.84 -16.04 16.33
N PRO A 860 32.45 -17.16 15.91
CA PRO A 860 33.47 -17.17 14.85
C PRO A 860 32.92 -16.74 13.47
N SER A 861 31.61 -16.87 13.26
CA SER A 861 30.94 -16.57 11.98
C SER A 861 30.19 -15.23 11.99
N LEU A 862 30.30 -14.45 13.07
CA LEU A 862 29.58 -13.19 13.22
C LEU A 862 30.15 -12.16 12.23
N SER A 863 29.35 -11.80 11.22
CA SER A 863 29.77 -10.87 10.17
C SER A 863 29.08 -9.51 10.28
N THR A 864 27.87 -9.45 10.85
CA THR A 864 27.06 -8.23 10.92
C THR A 864 26.56 -7.96 12.34
N ILE A 865 26.73 -6.73 12.80
CA ILE A 865 26.11 -6.24 14.04
C ILE A 865 25.24 -5.02 13.74
N GLN A 866 24.02 -4.99 14.29
CA GLN A 866 23.23 -3.78 14.40
C GLN A 866 23.18 -3.34 15.87
N VAL A 867 23.71 -2.15 16.14
CA VAL A 867 23.69 -1.53 17.47
C VAL A 867 22.60 -0.47 17.54
N ARG A 868 21.71 -0.59 18.52
CA ARG A 868 20.69 0.41 18.83
C ARG A 868 21.27 1.47 19.76
N ILE A 869 21.11 2.73 19.40
CA ILE A 869 21.53 3.84 20.26
C ILE A 869 20.67 3.85 21.53
N THR A 870 21.30 3.60 22.68
CA THR A 870 20.69 3.77 24.01
C THR A 870 21.03 5.16 24.55
N SER A 871 20.21 5.67 25.48
CA SER A 871 20.46 6.97 26.12
C SER A 871 21.49 6.92 27.27
N VAL A 872 22.05 5.73 27.55
CA VAL A 872 22.84 5.45 28.74
C VAL A 872 24.32 5.75 28.48
N LYS A 873 24.98 6.40 29.44
CA LYS A 873 26.43 6.63 29.41
C LYS A 873 27.13 5.31 29.74
N ILE A 874 27.74 4.67 28.75
CA ILE A 874 28.58 3.49 28.94
C ILE A 874 29.84 3.94 29.70
N LYS A 875 30.08 3.41 30.90
CA LYS A 875 31.32 3.66 31.65
C LYS A 875 32.39 2.67 31.21
N HIS A 876 33.44 3.20 30.57
CA HIS A 876 34.62 2.45 30.17
C HIS A 876 35.34 1.91 31.41
N SER A 877 35.55 0.60 31.52
CA SER A 877 36.31 0.07 32.67
C SER A 877 37.45 -0.89 32.35
N LEU A 878 37.63 -1.42 31.13
CA LEU A 878 38.77 -2.32 30.89
C LEU A 878 39.28 -2.25 29.44
N THR A 879 40.54 -1.80 29.29
CA THR A 879 41.37 -1.95 28.10
C THR A 879 41.79 -3.41 27.95
N THR A 880 40.90 -4.25 27.43
CA THR A 880 41.33 -5.52 26.83
C THR A 880 41.86 -5.24 25.41
N GLU A 881 42.63 -6.13 24.82
CA GLU A 881 43.22 -5.92 23.47
C GLU A 881 42.32 -6.45 22.35
N ASN A 882 41.46 -7.45 22.60
CA ASN A 882 40.72 -8.14 21.53
C ASN A 882 39.42 -7.40 21.16
N LYS A 883 39.41 -6.63 20.07
CA LYS A 883 38.18 -6.03 19.50
C LYS A 883 37.39 -7.05 18.68
N LEU A 884 36.07 -6.88 18.58
CA LEU A 884 35.22 -7.70 17.71
C LEU A 884 35.57 -7.43 16.25
N LYS A 885 35.93 -8.49 15.51
CA LYS A 885 36.17 -8.42 14.08
C LYS A 885 34.90 -8.82 13.35
N ILE A 886 34.19 -7.83 12.81
CA ILE A 886 32.97 -8.01 12.01
C ILE A 886 33.15 -7.24 10.71
N ARG A 887 32.36 -7.57 9.70
CA ARG A 887 32.41 -6.92 8.39
C ARG A 887 31.44 -5.74 8.28
N ARG A 888 30.29 -5.81 8.95
CA ARG A 888 29.23 -4.81 8.79
C ARG A 888 28.68 -4.33 10.13
N LEU A 889 28.58 -3.02 10.27
CA LEU A 889 28.05 -2.35 11.44
C LEU A 889 26.92 -1.40 11.05
N TYR A 890 25.75 -1.61 11.66
CA TYR A 890 24.59 -0.73 11.53
C TYR A 890 24.31 -0.03 12.85
N ILE A 891 24.10 1.27 12.81
CA ILE A 891 23.72 2.08 13.97
C ILE A 891 22.26 2.49 13.78
N TYR A 892 21.37 1.99 14.62
CA TYR A 892 19.95 2.31 14.54
C TYR A 892 19.60 3.46 15.50
N ASP A 893 19.12 4.58 14.94
CA ASP A 893 18.61 5.73 15.68
C ASP A 893 17.09 5.87 15.51
N LYS A 894 16.34 5.53 16.57
CA LYS A 894 14.88 5.65 16.62
C LYS A 894 14.41 7.12 16.71
N ASN A 895 15.25 8.04 17.17
CA ASN A 895 14.86 9.42 17.51
C ASN A 895 15.12 10.44 16.39
N GLU A 896 15.26 9.97 15.15
CA GLU A 896 15.77 10.78 14.02
C GLU A 896 14.89 11.96 13.59
N ARG A 897 13.63 12.04 14.08
CA ARG A 897 12.58 12.94 13.56
C ARG A 897 12.92 14.44 13.54
N GLU A 898 13.93 14.89 14.29
CA GLU A 898 14.20 16.33 14.45
C GLU A 898 15.65 16.77 14.23
N ARG A 899 16.62 15.85 14.06
CA ARG A 899 18.03 16.20 14.32
C ARG A 899 18.99 16.17 13.14
N LEU A 900 18.64 15.52 12.03
CA LEU A 900 19.63 15.16 11.02
C LEU A 900 19.49 15.97 9.72
N GLN A 901 19.79 17.26 9.81
CA GLN A 901 20.14 18.10 8.65
C GLN A 901 21.59 17.84 8.23
N TYR A 902 21.85 16.68 7.64
CA TYR A 902 23.15 16.42 7.03
C TYR A 902 23.24 17.12 5.68
N LEU A 903 23.59 18.41 5.67
CA LEU A 903 23.84 19.16 4.43
C LEU A 903 25.31 19.07 3.95
N GLY A 904 26.18 18.33 4.65
CA GLY A 904 27.60 18.18 4.31
C GLY A 904 28.06 16.73 4.06
N LYS A 905 29.28 16.59 3.54
CA LYS A 905 30.05 15.34 3.44
C LYS A 905 30.55 14.83 4.81
N ILE A 906 30.59 15.69 5.82
CA ILE A 906 31.11 15.36 7.15
C ILE A 906 29.96 15.28 8.15
N MET A 907 29.96 14.24 8.97
CA MET A 907 29.05 14.08 10.09
C MET A 907 29.35 15.12 11.18
N ARG A 908 28.41 16.05 11.43
CA ARG A 908 28.56 17.12 12.44
C ARG A 908 27.85 16.85 13.78
N ASP A 909 27.03 15.79 13.85
CA ASP A 909 26.33 15.47 15.09
C ASP A 909 27.33 14.89 16.12
N LYS A 910 27.74 15.72 17.07
CA LYS A 910 28.69 15.36 18.14
C LYS A 910 28.25 14.12 18.93
N LYS A 911 26.95 13.85 19.07
CA LYS A 911 26.46 12.68 19.82
C LYS A 911 26.71 11.40 19.04
N ILE A 912 26.44 11.42 17.73
CA ILE A 912 26.66 10.26 16.88
C ILE A 912 28.15 10.02 16.70
N VAL A 913 28.96 11.07 16.50
CA VAL A 913 30.43 10.93 16.43
C VAL A 913 30.98 10.31 17.70
N ALA A 914 30.63 10.84 18.88
CA ALA A 914 31.06 10.27 20.16
C ALA A 914 30.58 8.82 20.35
N PHE A 915 29.41 8.48 19.83
CA PHE A 915 28.89 7.11 19.86
C PHE A 915 29.68 6.18 18.93
N VAL A 916 29.98 6.61 17.70
CA VAL A 916 30.81 5.87 16.73
C VAL A 916 32.22 5.64 17.29
N GLU A 917 32.83 6.66 17.91
CA GLU A 917 34.12 6.54 18.60
C GLU A 917 34.07 5.50 19.72
N MET A 918 33.01 5.49 20.53
CA MET A 918 32.79 4.46 21.54
C MET A 918 32.66 3.06 20.91
N LEU A 919 31.93 2.90 19.80
CA LEU A 919 31.85 1.63 19.09
C LEU A 919 33.22 1.14 18.60
N ALA A 920 34.08 2.05 18.16
CA ALA A 920 35.44 1.75 17.69
C ALA A 920 36.36 1.22 18.79
N GLU A 921 36.02 1.39 20.08
CA GLU A 921 36.73 0.76 21.20
C GLU A 921 36.40 -0.73 21.33
N HIS A 922 35.21 -1.14 20.92
CA HIS A 922 34.69 -2.50 21.05
C HIS A 922 34.79 -3.31 19.75
N ILE A 923 34.75 -2.64 18.60
CA ILE A 923 34.72 -3.23 17.27
C ILE A 923 35.96 -2.77 16.50
N ASP A 924 36.60 -3.70 15.79
CA ASP A 924 37.75 -3.39 14.95
C ASP A 924 37.28 -2.72 13.65
N PHE A 925 37.29 -1.40 13.62
CA PHE A 925 36.83 -0.63 12.47
C PHE A 925 37.70 -0.84 11.22
N ASN A 926 38.93 -1.32 11.36
CA ASN A 926 39.77 -1.68 10.21
C ASN A 926 39.30 -2.98 9.54
N ALA A 927 38.50 -3.80 10.24
CA ALA A 927 37.89 -5.01 9.71
C ALA A 927 36.49 -4.76 9.12
N LEU A 928 35.95 -3.54 9.24
CA LEU A 928 34.64 -3.19 8.70
C LEU A 928 34.73 -2.88 7.21
N ASP A 929 33.94 -3.60 6.44
CA ASP A 929 33.65 -3.31 5.03
C ASP A 929 32.50 -2.29 4.91
N TYR A 930 31.62 -2.21 5.92
CA TYR A 930 30.42 -1.37 5.88
C TYR A 930 30.07 -0.75 7.24
N LEU A 931 29.83 0.56 7.25
CA LEU A 931 29.29 1.31 8.38
C LEU A 931 28.07 2.13 7.93
N GLY A 932 26.88 1.81 8.44
CA GLY A 932 25.64 2.52 8.10
C GLY A 932 24.90 3.03 9.33
N ILE A 933 24.38 4.25 9.25
CA ILE A 933 23.41 4.77 10.21
C ILE A 933 22.02 4.66 9.59
N ILE A 934 21.15 4.00 10.33
CA ILE A 934 19.79 3.69 9.94
C ILE A 934 18.84 4.52 10.80
N SER A 935 17.85 5.11 10.12
CA SER A 935 16.66 5.66 10.74
C SER A 935 15.39 5.12 10.10
N ASP A 936 14.24 5.63 10.57
CA ASP A 936 12.95 5.30 9.98
C ASP A 936 12.82 5.72 8.51
N ARG A 937 13.60 6.70 8.02
CA ARG A 937 13.42 7.26 6.66
C ARG A 937 14.69 7.27 5.81
N ARG A 938 15.85 7.07 6.41
CA ARG A 938 17.13 7.28 5.76
C ARG A 938 18.12 6.20 6.11
N LEU A 939 19.00 5.94 5.15
CA LEU A 939 20.24 5.22 5.34
C LEU A 939 21.38 6.16 4.99
N ILE A 940 22.30 6.34 5.93
CA ILE A 940 23.51 7.15 5.76
C ILE A 940 24.69 6.23 5.86
N VAL A 941 25.46 6.18 4.79
CA VAL A 941 26.60 5.27 4.70
C VAL A 941 27.87 6.05 4.97
N LEU A 942 28.69 5.55 5.88
CA LEU A 942 29.92 6.18 6.33
C LEU A 942 31.14 5.36 5.92
N ASN A 943 32.26 6.05 5.69
CA ASN A 943 33.57 5.41 5.69
C ASN A 943 33.92 4.98 7.13
N PRO A 944 34.25 3.70 7.39
CA PRO A 944 34.51 3.21 8.74
C PRO A 944 35.79 3.79 9.36
N ILE A 945 36.72 4.32 8.56
CA ILE A 945 37.99 4.89 9.05
C ILE A 945 37.90 6.41 9.17
N THR A 946 37.32 7.10 8.18
CA THR A 946 37.29 8.57 8.13
C THR A 946 35.99 9.20 8.62
N TYR A 947 34.92 8.39 8.78
CA TYR A 947 33.55 8.83 9.09
C TYR A 947 32.93 9.80 8.08
N GLU A 948 33.53 9.91 6.90
CA GLU A 948 32.96 10.69 5.80
C GLU A 948 31.67 10.03 5.30
N VAL A 949 30.66 10.85 5.00
CA VAL A 949 29.40 10.38 4.45
C VAL A 949 29.61 10.06 2.98
N LEU A 950 29.57 8.76 2.67
CA LEU A 950 29.74 8.23 1.32
C LEU A 950 28.43 8.30 0.52
N ASN A 951 27.30 8.04 1.17
CA ASN A 951 25.99 8.01 0.51
C ASN A 951 24.85 8.38 1.49
N LYS A 952 23.78 9.00 0.97
CA LYS A 952 22.53 9.28 1.68
C LYS A 952 21.38 8.80 0.81
N ARG A 953 20.57 7.88 1.34
CA ARG A 953 19.40 7.36 0.62
C ARG A 953 18.13 7.62 1.41
N LEU A 954 17.09 8.04 0.71
CA LEU A 954 15.72 8.01 1.21
C LEU A 954 15.24 6.56 1.09
N LEU A 955 14.70 6.05 2.19
CA LEU A 955 14.12 4.71 2.20
C LEU A 955 12.67 4.87 1.76
N HIS A 956 12.34 4.34 0.58
CA HIS A 956 10.95 4.24 0.14
C HIS A 956 10.23 3.26 1.04
N ILE A 957 9.42 3.78 1.95
CA ILE A 957 8.45 2.97 2.68
C ILE A 957 7.27 2.80 1.73
N PRO A 958 6.97 1.58 1.24
CA PRO A 958 5.74 1.35 0.49
C PRO A 958 4.60 1.87 1.35
N ALA A 959 3.81 2.79 0.80
CA ALA A 959 2.67 3.33 1.52
C ALA A 959 1.82 2.14 1.94
N SER A 960 1.73 1.86 3.25
CA SER A 960 0.76 0.90 3.79
C SER A 960 -0.55 1.20 3.08
N PRO A 961 -1.22 0.22 2.45
CA PRO A 961 -2.51 0.46 1.84
C PRO A 961 -3.36 1.14 2.90
N ARG A 962 -3.68 2.41 2.67
CA ARG A 962 -4.52 3.16 3.58
C ARG A 962 -5.85 2.41 3.53
N SER A 963 -6.22 1.78 4.64
CA SER A 963 -7.56 1.24 4.80
C SER A 963 -8.54 2.38 4.52
N VAL A 964 -9.25 2.27 3.41
CA VAL A 964 -10.35 3.15 2.99
C VAL A 964 -11.47 3.13 4.03
#